data_AF-A0A916PEF4-F1
#
_entry.id   AF-A0A916PEF4-F1
#
_cell.length_a   1.000
_cell.length_b   1.000
_cell.length_c   1.000
_cell.angle_alpha   90.00
_cell.angle_beta   90.00
_cell.angle_gamma   90.00
#
_symmetry.space_group_name_H-M   'P 1'
#
loop_
_entity.id
_entity.type
_entity.pdbx_description
1 polymer ?
#
loop_
_entity_poly.entity_id
_entity_poly.type
_entity_poly.pdbx_seq_one_letter_code
_entity_poly.pdbx_strand_id
1 'polypeptide(L)'
;MGMRRFIVCIFFIFVLSSNLFSQQQEVYKILGISVEGNTVAQPSAIIFNSGLKVGDEITLTRVGDMLIPGDKVRNAVKQLWALRIFKKVSVEVENQVGDGVYLLIRVEEYPRLDDIIIEGNKAVSTRDIKNKINLVRGQVIAENRLTSVASEIKKVYEEKGYFLADVKFEVIPTKEGRANLKVKINEGRKISIKKIIFDGNVKVKDGDLKGAMKDTKEKKWWMFWRTAKFDRKKYEEDKKKIIEYYRKKGFKDATILDDSIYVDEKREHLYIKIKVFEGPQYKVRNITWEGNTIFDDKVLSERLDFKSGDIYNREKFEKNLYGNEQQTDVASLYLDNGYLTVNMQPEEIKVGEDTIDIVVHVFEGKQFRIRRVDIKGNTKTKDKVIRRELYTVPGKFFSRSDIIRSIRNLAVLNYFNPEKLKPDYRMVSDSTVDLTYEVEEKSSDTFNASVGYSSFGLIGSIGVTFNNFSISEPWRGGDGQMLNFEWVFGRYDYRTFSLSFREPWFRDTPTSVGFNIVDTRYSFGYDLRQTGGSISLGRRLRWPDDYFRVDYIFRFQIYNVGGTSGYYREGKWSQFSLTQVITRNSVDNPIFPSIGSNVSLSTEISGGPIFPGTTDYFKIYLSSEWFSRIFNWEKLVWYNSFDWGYVDGFRRDSFIPPIELFSMGGTGLGYIAVTPLRGYNDISIGVTSNNVPQGRVLMKYTTEVRFGLTMNPMPIYLLLFAEAGNAWARTRQVSLFNLYRSAGFGVRLHMQPIGLIGFDYGYGFDDVEPRDGKPDGWHFHFQFGRGF
;
A
#
# COMPACT_ATOMS: atom_id res chain seq x y z
N MET A 1 48.07 -37.42 -74.71
CA MET A 1 48.32 -35.97 -74.50
C MET A 1 47.14 -35.17 -75.05
N GLY A 2 45.95 -35.33 -74.44
CA GLY A 2 44.66 -35.12 -75.14
C GLY A 2 43.66 -34.17 -74.48
N MET A 3 44.07 -33.33 -73.52
CA MET A 3 43.11 -32.44 -72.81
C MET A 3 43.56 -30.97 -72.69
N ARG A 4 44.75 -30.62 -73.22
CA ARG A 4 45.27 -29.24 -73.20
C ARG A 4 45.05 -28.44 -74.49
N ARG A 5 44.70 -29.10 -75.60
CA ARG A 5 44.41 -28.42 -76.89
C ARG A 5 42.93 -28.05 -77.07
N PHE A 6 42.01 -28.67 -76.33
CA PHE A 6 40.58 -28.36 -76.43
C PHE A 6 40.17 -27.09 -75.66
N ILE A 7 40.87 -26.76 -74.56
CA ILE A 7 40.58 -25.56 -73.75
C ILE A 7 41.08 -24.27 -74.42
N VAL A 8 42.15 -24.32 -75.22
CA VAL A 8 42.68 -23.13 -75.91
C VAL A 8 41.79 -22.73 -77.11
N CYS A 9 41.12 -23.68 -77.78
CA CYS A 9 40.19 -23.35 -78.86
C CYS A 9 38.86 -22.77 -78.38
N ILE A 10 38.36 -23.14 -77.19
CA ILE A 10 37.13 -22.53 -76.64
C ILE A 10 37.40 -21.10 -76.14
N PHE A 11 38.60 -20.81 -75.63
CA PHE A 11 38.97 -19.43 -75.25
C PHE A 11 39.15 -18.53 -76.49
N PHE A 12 39.63 -19.06 -77.62
CA PHE A 12 39.76 -18.29 -78.87
C PHE A 12 38.43 -18.11 -79.62
N ILE A 13 37.46 -19.03 -79.47
CA ILE A 13 36.11 -18.88 -80.06
C ILE A 13 35.23 -17.94 -79.22
N PHE A 14 35.52 -17.75 -77.93
CA PHE A 14 34.85 -16.71 -77.11
C PHE A 14 35.42 -15.29 -77.31
N VAL A 15 36.62 -15.17 -77.91
CA VAL A 15 37.26 -13.87 -78.22
C VAL A 15 36.99 -13.40 -79.67
N LEU A 16 36.44 -14.26 -80.53
CA LEU A 16 36.12 -13.92 -81.94
C LEU A 16 34.62 -13.84 -82.28
N SER A 17 33.73 -13.88 -81.28
CA SER A 17 32.30 -13.58 -81.45
C SER A 17 31.86 -12.27 -80.77
N SER A 18 32.81 -11.36 -80.49
CA SER A 18 32.50 -9.95 -80.25
C SER A 18 32.46 -9.21 -81.59
N ASN A 19 31.48 -9.53 -82.44
CA ASN A 19 31.02 -8.51 -83.39
C ASN A 19 30.33 -7.43 -82.55
N LEU A 20 31.06 -6.33 -82.38
CA LEU A 20 30.55 -5.05 -81.94
C LEU A 20 29.30 -4.73 -82.77
N PHE A 21 28.12 -4.97 -82.21
CA PHE A 21 27.01 -4.06 -82.50
C PHE A 21 27.47 -2.71 -81.95
N SER A 22 27.94 -1.85 -82.85
CA SER A 22 28.08 -0.43 -82.60
C SER A 22 26.69 0.08 -82.20
N GLN A 23 26.40 0.15 -80.90
CA GLN A 23 25.26 0.88 -80.37
C GLN A 23 25.53 2.35 -80.69
N GLN A 24 24.99 2.82 -81.81
CA GLN A 24 25.06 4.21 -82.20
C GLN A 24 24.18 4.99 -81.22
N GLN A 25 24.84 5.70 -80.29
CA GLN A 25 24.20 6.56 -79.32
C GLN A 25 23.87 7.87 -80.02
N GLU A 26 22.58 8.06 -80.31
CA GLU A 26 22.10 9.24 -81.01
C GLU A 26 21.62 10.28 -80.00
N VAL A 27 21.92 11.55 -80.28
CA VAL A 27 21.51 12.68 -79.45
C VAL A 27 20.22 13.23 -80.02
N TYR A 28 19.22 13.35 -79.16
CA TYR A 28 17.88 13.85 -79.49
C TYR A 28 17.55 15.07 -78.65
N LYS A 29 16.84 16.04 -79.23
CA LYS A 29 16.34 17.21 -78.50
C LYS A 29 14.91 16.96 -78.01
N ILE A 30 14.62 17.26 -76.74
CA ILE A 30 13.26 17.13 -76.20
C ILE A 30 12.38 18.25 -76.77
N LEU A 31 11.36 17.87 -77.55
CA LEU A 31 10.40 18.80 -78.16
C LEU A 31 9.16 19.04 -77.29
N GLY A 32 8.84 18.10 -76.39
CA GLY A 32 7.72 18.22 -75.45
C GLY A 32 7.77 17.12 -74.39
N ILE A 33 7.18 17.40 -73.23
CA ILE A 33 7.05 16.44 -72.13
C ILE A 33 5.59 16.41 -71.68
N SER A 34 4.97 15.24 -71.72
CA SER A 34 3.62 14.97 -71.24
C SER A 34 3.69 14.10 -69.96
N VAL A 35 2.64 14.15 -69.14
CA VAL A 35 2.52 13.33 -67.93
C VAL A 35 1.18 12.62 -67.94
N GLU A 36 1.19 11.33 -67.64
CA GLU A 36 -0.01 10.50 -67.55
C GLU A 36 0.00 9.67 -66.26
N GLY A 37 -1.19 9.44 -65.70
CA GLY A 37 -1.39 8.61 -64.51
C GLY A 37 -1.24 9.34 -63.17
N ASN A 38 -0.98 10.65 -63.19
CA ASN A 38 -1.07 11.50 -62.00
C ASN A 38 -2.54 11.71 -61.60
N THR A 39 -2.80 11.74 -60.30
CA THR A 39 -4.14 11.92 -59.73
C THR A 39 -4.21 13.14 -58.82
N VAL A 40 -3.18 13.37 -58.00
CA VAL A 40 -3.11 14.49 -57.04
C VAL A 40 -1.95 15.42 -57.36
N ALA A 41 -0.83 14.90 -57.82
CA ALA A 41 0.32 15.70 -58.22
C ALA A 41 0.03 16.45 -59.54
N GLN A 42 0.40 17.73 -59.60
CA GLN A 42 0.24 18.51 -60.83
C GLN A 42 1.27 18.08 -61.89
N PRO A 43 0.88 17.94 -63.18
CA PRO A 43 1.80 17.55 -64.26
C PRO A 43 3.06 18.41 -64.33
N SER A 44 2.92 19.74 -64.18
CA SER A 44 4.04 20.68 -64.17
C SER A 44 5.05 20.42 -63.05
N ALA A 45 4.58 20.03 -61.87
CA ALA A 45 5.42 19.69 -60.74
C ALA A 45 6.18 18.38 -60.97
N ILE A 46 5.56 17.40 -61.63
CA ILE A 46 6.21 16.13 -61.99
C ILE A 46 7.32 16.40 -63.02
N ILE A 47 7.03 17.18 -64.06
CA ILE A 47 8.03 17.58 -65.07
C ILE A 47 9.19 18.33 -64.40
N PHE A 48 8.89 19.30 -63.54
CA PHE A 48 9.91 20.07 -62.84
C PHE A 48 10.83 19.20 -61.96
N ASN A 49 10.25 18.29 -61.16
CA ASN A 49 11.02 17.40 -60.28
C ASN A 49 11.70 16.24 -61.02
N SER A 50 11.36 15.99 -62.28
CA SER A 50 12.08 15.04 -63.13
C SER A 50 13.43 15.59 -63.60
N GLY A 51 13.64 16.90 -63.50
CA GLY A 51 14.86 17.56 -63.97
C GLY A 51 14.99 17.63 -65.50
N LEU A 52 14.01 17.13 -66.26
CA LEU A 52 13.94 17.22 -67.72
C LEU A 52 13.29 18.55 -68.14
N LYS A 53 13.85 19.19 -69.16
CA LYS A 53 13.29 20.42 -69.75
C LYS A 53 13.11 20.28 -71.26
N VAL A 54 12.09 20.94 -71.78
CA VAL A 54 11.94 21.11 -73.24
C VAL A 54 13.15 21.88 -73.76
N GLY A 55 13.79 21.34 -74.79
CA GLY A 55 15.05 21.84 -75.34
C GLY A 55 16.31 21.13 -74.84
N ASP A 56 16.23 20.27 -73.81
CA ASP A 56 17.36 19.47 -73.37
C ASP A 56 17.75 18.41 -74.41
N GLU A 57 19.06 18.21 -74.58
CA GLU A 57 19.62 17.10 -75.35
C GLU A 57 19.68 15.83 -74.47
N ILE A 58 19.10 14.73 -74.96
CA ILE A 58 19.15 13.41 -74.33
C ILE A 58 19.77 12.41 -75.29
N THR A 59 20.50 11.44 -74.75
CA THR A 59 21.02 10.34 -75.55
C THR A 59 20.02 9.19 -75.53
N LEU A 60 19.66 8.67 -76.70
CA LEU A 60 18.88 7.44 -76.84
C LEU A 60 19.74 6.39 -77.54
N THR A 61 19.67 5.14 -77.08
CA THR A 61 20.35 4.01 -77.72
C THR A 61 19.34 3.18 -78.49
N ARG A 62 19.55 3.01 -79.79
CA ARG A 62 18.67 2.20 -80.63
C ARG A 62 19.01 0.72 -80.50
N VAL A 63 18.02 -0.09 -80.15
CA VAL A 63 18.14 -1.55 -80.08
C VAL A 63 16.95 -2.16 -80.84
N GLY A 64 17.17 -2.53 -82.11
CA GLY A 64 16.09 -2.89 -83.04
C GLY A 64 15.16 -1.68 -83.28
N ASP A 65 13.86 -1.88 -83.09
CA ASP A 65 12.84 -0.83 -83.20
C ASP A 65 12.62 -0.05 -81.88
N MET A 66 13.32 -0.41 -80.79
CA MET A 66 13.21 0.27 -79.49
C MET A 66 14.28 1.35 -79.29
N LEU A 67 13.86 2.49 -78.74
CA LEU A 67 14.74 3.54 -78.24
C LEU A 67 14.87 3.42 -76.73
N ILE A 68 16.09 3.18 -76.26
CA ILE A 68 16.40 3.06 -74.83
C ILE A 68 16.95 4.39 -74.31
N PRO A 69 16.31 5.02 -73.32
CA PRO A 69 16.77 6.29 -72.79
C PRO A 69 18.10 6.20 -72.02
N GLY A 70 18.98 7.18 -72.25
CA GLY A 70 20.28 7.31 -71.58
C GLY A 70 20.22 7.97 -70.20
N ASP A 71 21.37 8.42 -69.69
CA ASP A 71 21.55 8.75 -68.27
C ASP A 71 20.66 9.89 -67.75
N LYS A 72 20.33 10.89 -68.58
CA LYS A 72 19.42 11.97 -68.17
C LYS A 72 18.02 11.46 -67.81
N VAL A 73 17.46 10.56 -68.62
CA VAL A 73 16.13 9.98 -68.35
C VAL A 73 16.20 9.01 -67.17
N ARG A 74 17.29 8.24 -67.02
CA ARG A 74 17.53 7.41 -65.84
C ARG A 74 17.59 8.24 -64.55
N ASN A 75 18.23 9.41 -64.59
CA ASN A 75 18.29 10.33 -63.47
C ASN A 75 16.91 10.96 -63.18
N ALA A 76 16.13 11.28 -64.20
CA ALA A 76 14.76 11.75 -64.05
C ALA A 76 13.88 10.73 -63.32
N VAL A 77 13.95 9.46 -63.72
CA VAL A 77 13.26 8.36 -63.03
C VAL A 77 13.75 8.28 -61.57
N LYS A 78 15.06 8.33 -61.31
CA LYS A 78 15.61 8.32 -59.94
C LYS A 78 15.12 9.49 -59.08
N GLN A 79 15.06 10.71 -59.62
CA GLN A 79 14.59 11.90 -58.91
C GLN A 79 13.10 11.78 -58.56
N LEU A 80 12.28 11.30 -59.49
CA LEU A 80 10.86 11.06 -59.24
C LEU A 80 10.63 9.95 -58.20
N TRP A 81 11.41 8.87 -58.24
CA TRP A 81 11.39 7.83 -57.19
C TRP A 81 11.82 8.38 -55.82
N ALA A 82 12.77 9.33 -55.78
CA ALA A 82 13.22 9.95 -54.54
C ALA A 82 12.12 10.77 -53.84
N LEU A 83 11.08 11.21 -54.56
CA LEU A 83 9.91 11.88 -53.98
C LEU A 83 9.06 10.95 -53.11
N ARG A 84 9.17 9.61 -53.26
CA ARG A 84 8.42 8.58 -52.49
C ARG A 84 6.89 8.69 -52.55
N ILE A 85 6.37 9.42 -53.53
CA ILE A 85 4.92 9.58 -53.75
C ILE A 85 4.39 8.70 -54.89
N PHE A 86 5.27 8.06 -55.65
CA PHE A 86 4.92 7.21 -56.80
C PHE A 86 5.25 5.74 -56.51
N LYS A 87 4.29 4.87 -56.81
CA LYS A 87 4.43 3.41 -56.83
C LYS A 87 5.14 2.91 -58.09
N LYS A 88 4.92 3.59 -59.22
CA LYS A 88 5.56 3.29 -60.50
C LYS A 88 5.91 4.59 -61.22
N VAL A 89 7.08 4.62 -61.84
CA VAL A 89 7.53 5.71 -62.72
C VAL A 89 8.18 5.09 -63.94
N SER A 90 7.69 5.41 -65.13
CA SER A 90 8.35 5.16 -66.41
C SER A 90 8.42 6.44 -67.23
N VAL A 91 9.44 6.55 -68.06
CA VAL A 91 9.57 7.62 -69.05
C VAL A 91 9.72 6.94 -70.40
N GLU A 92 8.77 7.21 -71.28
CA GLU A 92 8.60 6.57 -72.58
C GLU A 92 8.78 7.62 -73.68
N VAL A 93 9.25 7.19 -74.86
CA VAL A 93 9.28 8.06 -76.05
C VAL A 93 7.91 7.93 -76.72
N GLU A 94 7.14 9.02 -76.70
CA GLU A 94 5.77 9.07 -77.24
C GLU A 94 5.78 9.21 -78.76
N ASN A 95 6.68 10.05 -79.29
CA ASN A 95 6.86 10.25 -80.72
C ASN A 95 8.26 10.78 -81.04
N GLN A 96 8.75 10.55 -82.26
CA GLN A 96 10.01 11.06 -82.79
C GLN A 96 9.77 11.80 -84.10
N VAL A 97 10.30 13.02 -84.21
CA VAL A 97 10.22 13.86 -85.42
C VAL A 97 11.62 14.38 -85.72
N GLY A 98 12.25 13.86 -86.77
CA GLY A 98 13.64 14.21 -87.12
C GLY A 98 14.63 13.85 -86.00
N ASP A 99 15.39 14.84 -85.54
CA ASP A 99 16.34 14.79 -84.41
C ASP A 99 15.69 15.19 -83.07
N GLY A 100 14.36 15.30 -83.01
CA GLY A 100 13.60 15.64 -81.81
C GLY A 100 12.66 14.54 -81.32
N VAL A 101 12.42 14.50 -80.00
CA VAL A 101 11.55 13.49 -79.34
C VAL A 101 10.56 14.12 -78.36
N TYR A 102 9.37 13.53 -78.28
CA TYR A 102 8.38 13.80 -77.25
C TYR A 102 8.46 12.71 -76.17
N LEU A 103 8.55 13.12 -74.91
CA LEU A 103 8.63 12.20 -73.78
C LEU A 103 7.32 12.15 -73.02
N LEU A 104 6.88 10.95 -72.68
CA LEU A 104 5.75 10.70 -71.79
C LEU A 104 6.25 10.18 -70.45
N ILE A 105 5.99 10.91 -69.38
CA ILE A 105 6.24 10.46 -68.01
C ILE A 105 4.97 9.78 -67.50
N ARG A 106 4.99 8.45 -67.41
CA ARG A 106 3.87 7.67 -66.84
C ARG A 106 4.15 7.41 -65.36
N VAL A 107 3.27 7.87 -64.50
CA VAL A 107 3.36 7.68 -63.05
C VAL A 107 2.13 6.95 -62.50
N GLU A 108 2.33 6.20 -61.42
CA GLU A 108 1.24 5.68 -60.59
C GLU A 108 1.47 6.22 -59.17
N GLU A 109 0.62 7.12 -58.69
CA GLU A 109 0.74 7.70 -57.35
C GLU A 109 0.36 6.69 -56.25
N TYR A 110 1.06 6.73 -55.11
CA TYR A 110 0.59 6.09 -53.89
C TYR A 110 -0.64 6.84 -53.37
N PRO A 111 -1.66 6.13 -52.86
CA PRO A 111 -2.84 6.79 -52.31
C PRO A 111 -2.49 7.56 -51.03
N ARG A 112 -3.21 8.65 -50.80
CA ARG A 112 -3.13 9.42 -49.55
C ARG A 112 -4.12 8.90 -48.51
N LEU A 113 -3.70 8.85 -47.25
CA LEU A 113 -4.51 8.35 -46.13
C LEU A 113 -5.72 9.25 -45.88
N ASP A 114 -6.93 8.71 -45.92
CA ASP A 114 -8.14 9.43 -45.49
C ASP A 114 -8.51 9.11 -44.04
N ASP A 115 -8.70 7.82 -43.71
CA ASP A 115 -8.91 7.34 -42.34
C ASP A 115 -8.21 5.98 -42.09
N ILE A 116 -8.10 5.62 -40.81
CA ILE A 116 -7.53 4.36 -40.31
C ILE A 116 -8.64 3.55 -39.63
N ILE A 117 -8.94 2.38 -40.20
CA ILE A 117 -9.92 1.43 -39.68
C ILE A 117 -9.16 0.29 -39.02
N ILE A 118 -9.34 0.07 -37.72
CA ILE A 118 -8.65 -1.01 -36.98
C ILE A 118 -9.67 -2.11 -36.64
N GLU A 119 -9.33 -3.35 -36.98
CA GLU A 119 -10.14 -4.52 -36.69
C GLU A 119 -9.31 -5.62 -35.99
N GLY A 120 -9.97 -6.37 -35.11
CA GLY A 120 -9.35 -7.47 -34.37
C GLY A 120 -8.67 -7.05 -33.06
N ASN A 121 -8.70 -5.77 -32.70
CA ASN A 121 -8.06 -5.23 -31.50
C ASN A 121 -8.93 -5.32 -30.22
N LYS A 122 -9.18 -6.52 -29.71
CA LYS A 122 -9.96 -6.72 -28.47
C LYS A 122 -9.14 -6.43 -27.20
N ALA A 123 -7.84 -6.68 -27.22
CA ALA A 123 -6.95 -6.54 -26.07
C ALA A 123 -6.30 -5.15 -25.92
N VAL A 124 -6.25 -4.37 -27.01
CA VAL A 124 -5.63 -3.03 -27.06
C VAL A 124 -6.64 -2.03 -27.60
N SER A 125 -6.79 -0.87 -26.93
CA SER A 125 -7.73 0.15 -27.39
C SER A 125 -7.30 0.76 -28.72
N THR A 126 -8.26 1.10 -29.57
CA THR A 126 -8.02 1.74 -30.87
C THR A 126 -7.24 3.05 -30.71
N ARG A 127 -7.48 3.80 -29.63
CA ARG A 127 -6.78 5.04 -29.32
C ARG A 127 -5.29 4.80 -29.05
N ASP A 128 -4.93 3.78 -28.27
CA ASP A 128 -3.54 3.46 -27.95
C ASP A 128 -2.75 3.13 -29.22
N ILE A 129 -3.37 2.37 -30.14
CA ILE A 129 -2.78 2.00 -31.41
C ILE A 129 -2.59 3.23 -32.30
N LYS A 130 -3.65 4.06 -32.49
CA LYS A 130 -3.59 5.27 -33.31
C LYS A 130 -2.53 6.27 -32.80
N ASN A 131 -2.41 6.43 -31.48
CA ASN A 131 -1.41 7.31 -30.88
C ASN A 131 0.04 6.86 -31.15
N LYS A 132 0.28 5.54 -31.29
CA LYS A 132 1.63 5.02 -31.48
C LYS A 132 2.11 5.06 -32.93
N ILE A 133 1.23 4.77 -33.89
CA ILE A 133 1.58 4.60 -35.32
C ILE A 133 1.88 5.91 -36.07
N ASN A 134 1.64 7.07 -35.44
CA ASN A 134 1.95 8.42 -35.96
C ASN A 134 1.57 8.64 -37.44
N LEU A 135 0.42 8.11 -37.84
CA LEU A 135 -0.16 8.31 -39.18
C LEU A 135 -1.18 9.44 -39.12
N VAL A 136 -1.02 10.41 -40.01
CA VAL A 136 -1.89 11.61 -40.08
C VAL A 136 -2.64 11.60 -41.41
N ARG A 137 -3.91 12.03 -41.38
CA ARG A 137 -4.73 12.20 -42.59
C ARG A 137 -3.99 13.05 -43.63
N GLY A 138 -4.04 12.63 -44.88
CA GLY A 138 -3.36 13.24 -46.02
C GLY A 138 -1.94 12.73 -46.29
N GLN A 139 -1.34 11.94 -45.39
CA GLN A 139 -0.02 11.34 -45.62
C GLN A 139 -0.07 10.23 -46.68
N VAL A 140 1.04 10.05 -47.41
CA VAL A 140 1.18 9.01 -48.44
C VAL A 140 1.33 7.62 -47.81
N ILE A 141 0.58 6.64 -48.34
CA ILE A 141 0.61 5.24 -47.92
C ILE A 141 1.60 4.46 -48.81
N ALA A 142 2.88 4.49 -48.44
CA ALA A 142 3.92 3.70 -49.09
C ALA A 142 4.15 2.35 -48.36
N GLU A 143 4.44 1.27 -49.10
CA GLU A 143 4.59 -0.09 -48.55
C GLU A 143 5.71 -0.21 -47.50
N ASN A 144 6.84 0.47 -47.72
CA ASN A 144 7.95 0.49 -46.77
C ASN A 144 7.55 1.08 -45.41
N ARG A 145 6.66 2.07 -45.39
CA ARG A 145 6.16 2.70 -44.18
C ARG A 145 5.18 1.80 -43.44
N LEU A 146 4.34 1.05 -44.16
CA LEU A 146 3.44 0.07 -43.56
C LEU A 146 4.21 -1.00 -42.77
N THR A 147 5.39 -1.40 -43.23
CA THR A 147 6.27 -2.32 -42.50
C THR A 147 6.69 -1.75 -41.12
N SER A 148 7.10 -0.49 -41.07
CA SER A 148 7.44 0.18 -39.80
C SER A 148 6.22 0.31 -38.89
N VAL A 149 5.06 0.67 -39.45
CA VAL A 149 3.80 0.76 -38.70
C VAL A 149 3.39 -0.60 -38.12
N ALA A 150 3.52 -1.70 -38.87
CA ALA A 150 3.28 -3.04 -38.33
C ALA A 150 4.21 -3.35 -37.15
N SER A 151 5.49 -2.98 -37.24
CA SER A 151 6.45 -3.18 -36.14
C SER A 151 6.04 -2.39 -34.89
N GLU A 152 5.59 -1.14 -35.04
CA GLU A 152 5.11 -0.33 -33.92
C GLU A 152 3.86 -0.90 -33.27
N ILE A 153 2.89 -1.37 -34.07
CA ILE A 153 1.69 -2.04 -33.55
C ILE A 153 2.08 -3.32 -32.80
N LYS A 154 2.96 -4.15 -33.38
CA LYS A 154 3.45 -5.38 -32.73
C LYS A 154 4.10 -5.08 -31.39
N LYS A 155 4.92 -4.02 -31.28
CA LYS A 155 5.52 -3.57 -30.01
C LYS A 155 4.47 -3.21 -28.95
N VAL A 156 3.38 -2.53 -29.33
CA VAL A 156 2.28 -2.22 -28.39
C VAL A 156 1.62 -3.49 -27.86
N TYR A 157 1.48 -4.51 -28.70
CA TYR A 157 0.95 -5.80 -28.30
C TYR A 157 1.93 -6.58 -27.42
N GLU A 158 3.22 -6.58 -27.74
CA GLU A 158 4.29 -7.17 -26.92
C GLU A 158 4.35 -6.54 -25.53
N GLU A 159 4.23 -5.21 -25.42
CA GLU A 159 4.15 -4.51 -24.13
C GLU A 159 3.00 -5.02 -23.26
N LYS A 160 1.87 -5.42 -23.87
CA LYS A 160 0.72 -6.02 -23.19
C LYS A 160 0.76 -7.56 -23.10
N GLY A 161 1.85 -8.19 -23.53
CA GLY A 161 2.10 -9.63 -23.41
C GLY A 161 1.59 -10.49 -24.58
N TYR A 162 1.33 -9.89 -25.74
CA TYR A 162 0.86 -10.56 -26.96
C TYR A 162 1.99 -10.64 -28.01
N PHE A 163 2.95 -11.51 -27.76
CA PHE A 163 4.14 -11.69 -28.61
C PHE A 163 3.87 -12.31 -29.98
N LEU A 164 2.68 -12.90 -30.16
CA LEU A 164 2.26 -13.52 -31.42
C LEU A 164 1.37 -12.62 -32.26
N ALA A 165 1.27 -11.34 -31.90
CA ALA A 165 0.44 -10.41 -32.65
C ALA A 165 0.93 -10.31 -34.09
N ASP A 166 0.03 -10.53 -35.03
CA ASP A 166 0.26 -10.32 -36.45
C ASP A 166 -0.61 -9.19 -36.99
N VAL A 167 -0.06 -8.41 -37.89
CA VAL A 167 -0.68 -7.19 -38.39
C VAL A 167 -0.64 -7.23 -39.91
N LYS A 168 -1.81 -7.15 -40.53
CA LYS A 168 -1.97 -7.08 -41.98
C LYS A 168 -2.65 -5.77 -42.35
N PHE A 169 -2.21 -5.18 -43.46
CA PHE A 169 -2.79 -3.97 -44.00
C PHE A 169 -3.58 -4.26 -45.27
N GLU A 170 -4.70 -3.59 -45.42
CA GLU A 170 -5.51 -3.57 -46.62
C GLU A 170 -5.80 -2.10 -46.95
N VAL A 171 -5.41 -1.67 -48.15
CA VAL A 171 -5.62 -0.29 -48.62
C VAL A 171 -6.92 -0.28 -49.41
N ILE A 172 -7.94 0.41 -48.89
CA ILE A 172 -9.28 0.48 -49.47
C ILE A 172 -9.40 1.83 -50.20
N PRO A 173 -9.40 1.86 -51.54
CA PRO A 173 -9.50 3.10 -52.29
C PRO A 173 -10.79 3.87 -51.95
N THR A 174 -10.68 5.19 -51.87
CA THR A 174 -11.80 6.13 -51.73
C THR A 174 -11.83 7.06 -52.94
N LYS A 175 -12.49 8.23 -52.84
CA LYS A 175 -12.50 9.24 -53.91
C LYS A 175 -11.16 10.00 -53.97
N GLU A 176 -10.82 10.53 -55.14
CA GLU A 176 -9.74 11.52 -55.35
C GLU A 176 -8.31 11.07 -54.97
N GLY A 177 -7.90 9.84 -55.33
CA GLY A 177 -6.54 9.36 -55.05
C GLY A 177 -6.25 9.15 -53.55
N ARG A 178 -7.30 9.07 -52.72
CA ARG A 178 -7.21 8.74 -51.30
C ARG A 178 -7.60 7.28 -51.04
N ALA A 179 -7.21 6.77 -49.87
CA ALA A 179 -7.60 5.45 -49.40
C ALA A 179 -7.71 5.38 -47.88
N ASN A 180 -8.61 4.53 -47.39
CA ASN A 180 -8.67 4.12 -46.00
C ASN A 180 -7.66 2.99 -45.75
N LEU A 181 -6.87 3.12 -44.69
CA LEU A 181 -5.96 2.06 -44.27
C LEU A 181 -6.67 1.15 -43.27
N LYS A 182 -7.04 -0.04 -43.73
CA LYS A 182 -7.61 -1.08 -42.87
C LYS A 182 -6.50 -1.92 -42.26
N VAL A 183 -6.40 -1.87 -40.94
CA VAL A 183 -5.42 -2.60 -40.13
C VAL A 183 -6.13 -3.81 -39.51
N LYS A 184 -5.84 -5.01 -40.03
CA LYS A 184 -6.35 -6.28 -39.49
C LYS A 184 -5.32 -6.85 -38.52
N ILE A 185 -5.69 -6.96 -37.25
CA ILE A 185 -4.82 -7.45 -36.19
C ILE A 185 -5.30 -8.83 -35.74
N ASN A 186 -4.41 -9.82 -35.82
CA ASN A 186 -4.56 -11.07 -35.10
C ASN A 186 -3.73 -10.99 -33.83
N GLU A 187 -4.38 -10.80 -32.68
CA GLU A 187 -3.69 -10.58 -31.40
C GLU A 187 -2.90 -11.81 -30.93
N GLY A 188 -3.25 -13.00 -31.43
CA GLY A 188 -2.71 -14.26 -30.96
C GLY A 188 -3.12 -14.58 -29.51
N ARG A 189 -2.61 -15.68 -28.98
CA ARG A 189 -2.84 -16.04 -27.57
C ARG A 189 -1.87 -15.29 -26.67
N LYS A 190 -2.34 -14.88 -25.50
CA LYS A 190 -1.49 -14.30 -24.46
C LYS A 190 -0.60 -15.40 -23.87
N ILE A 191 0.72 -15.24 -23.97
CA ILE A 191 1.69 -16.22 -23.51
C ILE A 191 2.10 -15.93 -22.06
N SER A 192 2.19 -16.97 -21.23
CA SER A 192 2.71 -16.87 -19.85
C SER A 192 4.19 -17.21 -19.78
N ILE A 193 4.89 -16.61 -18.82
CA ILE A 193 6.30 -16.91 -18.53
C ILE A 193 6.40 -18.35 -18.02
N LYS A 194 7.11 -19.22 -18.73
CA LYS A 194 7.34 -20.61 -18.33
C LYS A 194 8.56 -20.73 -17.42
N LYS A 195 9.67 -20.06 -17.77
CA LYS A 195 10.91 -20.11 -17.00
C LYS A 195 11.69 -18.80 -17.11
N ILE A 196 12.25 -18.38 -15.99
CA ILE A 196 13.24 -17.31 -15.88
C ILE A 196 14.58 -17.98 -15.56
N ILE A 197 15.61 -17.65 -16.31
CA ILE A 197 16.94 -18.26 -16.22
C ILE A 197 17.92 -17.14 -15.91
N PHE A 198 18.71 -17.32 -14.86
CA PHE A 198 19.83 -16.45 -14.54
C PHE A 198 21.13 -17.13 -14.96
N ASP A 199 22.05 -16.33 -15.48
CA ASP A 199 23.36 -16.77 -15.95
C ASP A 199 24.42 -15.82 -15.35
N GLY A 200 25.47 -16.37 -14.74
CA GLY A 200 26.51 -15.61 -14.04
C GLY A 200 26.27 -15.34 -12.55
N ASN A 201 25.16 -15.83 -11.98
CA ASN A 201 24.94 -15.84 -10.53
C ASN A 201 25.55 -17.10 -9.89
N VAL A 202 26.60 -16.93 -9.09
CA VAL A 202 27.35 -18.03 -8.46
C VAL A 202 27.09 -18.10 -6.97
N LYS A 203 27.07 -16.94 -6.30
CA LYS A 203 26.87 -16.83 -4.84
C LYS A 203 25.39 -16.66 -4.48
N VAL A 204 24.57 -16.10 -5.36
CA VAL A 204 23.12 -15.93 -5.15
C VAL A 204 22.34 -16.96 -5.96
N LYS A 205 21.37 -17.63 -5.32
CA LYS A 205 20.56 -18.67 -5.97
C LYS A 205 19.51 -18.06 -6.90
N ASP A 206 19.22 -18.73 -8.00
CA ASP A 206 18.13 -18.36 -8.94
C ASP A 206 16.81 -18.08 -8.24
N GLY A 207 16.45 -18.90 -7.24
CA GLY A 207 15.20 -18.76 -6.50
C GLY A 207 15.08 -17.43 -5.75
N ASP A 208 16.20 -16.92 -5.24
CA ASP A 208 16.25 -15.65 -4.53
C ASP A 208 16.07 -14.47 -5.48
N LEU A 209 16.72 -14.51 -6.65
CA LEU A 209 16.57 -13.50 -7.71
C LEU A 209 15.13 -13.50 -8.26
N LYS A 210 14.55 -14.67 -8.50
CA LYS A 210 13.12 -14.80 -8.86
C LYS A 210 12.19 -14.27 -7.76
N GLY A 211 12.58 -14.43 -6.50
CA GLY A 211 11.85 -13.89 -5.35
C GLY A 211 11.88 -12.36 -5.30
N ALA A 212 13.00 -11.75 -5.68
CA ALA A 212 13.16 -10.30 -5.76
C ALA A 212 12.29 -9.66 -6.86
N MET A 213 12.03 -10.38 -7.95
CA MET A 213 11.08 -9.98 -8.99
C MET A 213 9.63 -10.10 -8.48
N LYS A 214 9.00 -8.95 -8.19
CA LYS A 214 7.66 -8.96 -7.56
C LYS A 214 6.55 -9.23 -8.57
N ASP A 215 6.71 -8.74 -9.80
CA ASP A 215 5.66 -8.67 -10.81
C ASP A 215 5.90 -9.66 -11.96
N THR A 216 7.15 -10.05 -12.20
CA THR A 216 7.59 -10.98 -13.25
C THR A 216 7.79 -12.36 -12.66
N LYS A 217 6.79 -13.26 -12.82
CA LYS A 217 6.82 -14.59 -12.20
C LYS A 217 6.53 -15.70 -13.19
N GLU A 218 7.17 -16.84 -12.97
CA GLU A 218 6.87 -18.09 -13.66
C GLU A 218 5.47 -18.60 -13.30
N LYS A 219 4.75 -19.15 -14.28
CA LYS A 219 3.45 -19.79 -14.04
C LYS A 219 3.65 -21.09 -13.26
N LYS A 220 3.13 -21.15 -12.04
CA LYS A 220 3.10 -22.39 -11.22
C LYS A 220 1.70 -22.98 -11.20
N TRP A 221 1.61 -24.32 -11.21
CA TRP A 221 0.33 -25.06 -11.28
C TRP A 221 -0.63 -24.73 -10.12
N TRP A 222 -0.10 -24.42 -8.94
CA TRP A 222 -0.87 -24.05 -7.75
C TRP A 222 -1.30 -22.57 -7.70
N MET A 223 -0.78 -21.68 -8.55
CA MET A 223 -1.09 -20.25 -8.55
C MET A 223 -2.33 -19.90 -9.40
N PHE A 224 -3.45 -20.62 -9.26
CA PHE A 224 -4.63 -20.42 -10.11
C PHE A 224 -5.31 -19.04 -9.94
N TRP A 225 -5.11 -18.38 -8.80
CA TRP A 225 -5.64 -17.02 -8.52
C TRP A 225 -4.80 -15.88 -9.13
N ARG A 226 -3.61 -16.16 -9.69
CA ARG A 226 -2.72 -15.16 -10.28
C ARG A 226 -2.41 -15.48 -11.74
N THR A 227 -2.58 -14.50 -12.62
CA THR A 227 -2.13 -14.65 -14.00
C THR A 227 -0.66 -14.24 -14.11
N ALA A 228 0.23 -15.20 -14.35
CA ALA A 228 1.65 -15.01 -14.66
C ALA A 228 1.85 -14.38 -16.05
N LYS A 229 1.34 -13.15 -16.21
CA LYS A 229 1.38 -12.37 -17.45
C LYS A 229 2.72 -11.62 -17.49
N PHE A 230 3.41 -11.68 -18.63
CA PHE A 230 4.54 -10.80 -18.87
C PHE A 230 4.05 -9.38 -19.21
N ASP A 231 4.71 -8.40 -18.63
CA ASP A 231 4.52 -6.97 -18.88
C ASP A 231 5.91 -6.34 -18.92
N ARG A 232 6.26 -5.69 -20.03
CA ARG A 232 7.63 -5.18 -20.24
C ARG A 232 8.01 -4.12 -19.22
N LYS A 233 7.08 -3.24 -18.85
CA LYS A 233 7.34 -2.15 -17.91
C LYS A 233 7.64 -2.70 -16.52
N LYS A 234 6.82 -3.66 -16.07
CA LYS A 234 7.03 -4.36 -14.79
C LYS A 234 8.34 -5.15 -14.75
N TYR A 235 8.72 -5.74 -15.88
CA TYR A 235 9.98 -6.44 -16.01
C TYR A 235 11.20 -5.50 -15.88
N GLU A 236 11.18 -4.33 -16.51
CA GLU A 236 12.24 -3.31 -16.34
C GLU A 236 12.32 -2.81 -14.89
N GLU A 237 11.19 -2.67 -14.20
CA GLU A 237 11.15 -2.34 -12.77
C GLU A 237 11.72 -3.48 -11.90
N ASP A 238 11.42 -4.73 -12.21
CA ASP A 238 11.96 -5.90 -11.51
C ASP A 238 13.47 -6.10 -11.74
N LYS A 239 14.01 -5.71 -12.90
CA LYS A 239 15.47 -5.70 -13.14
C LYS A 239 16.20 -4.80 -12.14
N LYS A 240 15.63 -3.66 -11.77
CA LYS A 240 16.19 -2.78 -10.72
C LYS A 240 16.17 -3.47 -9.36
N LYS A 241 15.08 -4.18 -9.02
CA LYS A 241 14.96 -4.93 -7.76
C LYS A 241 15.98 -6.07 -7.66
N ILE A 242 16.37 -6.69 -8.77
CA ILE A 242 17.45 -7.69 -8.80
C ILE A 242 18.77 -7.04 -8.35
N ILE A 243 19.12 -5.89 -8.91
CA ILE A 243 20.34 -5.15 -8.53
C ILE A 243 20.26 -4.68 -7.07
N GLU A 244 19.11 -4.17 -6.62
CA GLU A 244 18.88 -3.81 -5.22
C GLU A 244 19.06 -5.01 -4.27
N TYR A 245 18.55 -6.18 -4.66
CA TYR A 245 18.72 -7.42 -3.89
C TYR A 245 20.20 -7.81 -3.76
N TYR A 246 20.96 -7.73 -4.84
CA TYR A 246 22.41 -7.96 -4.83
C TYR A 246 23.13 -6.97 -3.91
N ARG A 247 22.83 -5.68 -4.03
CA ARG A 247 23.41 -4.63 -3.17
C ARG A 247 23.07 -4.84 -1.70
N LYS A 248 21.86 -5.30 -1.38
CA LYS A 248 21.44 -5.68 -0.02
C LYS A 248 22.25 -6.85 0.55
N LYS A 249 22.79 -7.70 -0.33
CA LYS A 249 23.62 -8.87 0.02
C LYS A 249 25.12 -8.57 -0.03
N GLY A 250 25.56 -7.34 -0.24
CA GLY A 250 26.99 -6.99 -0.28
C GLY A 250 27.62 -6.93 -1.68
N PHE A 251 26.85 -7.22 -2.73
CA PHE A 251 27.35 -7.21 -4.11
C PHE A 251 27.17 -5.82 -4.72
N LYS A 252 28.10 -4.90 -4.41
CA LYS A 252 28.02 -3.50 -4.85
C LYS A 252 28.09 -3.36 -6.36
N ASP A 253 29.01 -4.10 -6.98
CA ASP A 253 29.34 -4.02 -8.40
C ASP A 253 28.38 -4.86 -9.27
N ALA A 254 27.32 -5.41 -8.65
CA ALA A 254 26.38 -6.24 -9.34
C ALA A 254 25.68 -5.47 -10.47
N THR A 255 25.69 -6.05 -11.66
CA THR A 255 25.04 -5.46 -12.84
C THR A 255 24.41 -6.53 -13.72
N ILE A 256 23.41 -6.13 -14.50
CA ILE A 256 22.83 -6.96 -15.55
C ILE A 256 23.61 -6.66 -16.82
N LEU A 257 24.30 -7.67 -17.36
CA LEU A 257 25.12 -7.55 -18.56
C LEU A 257 24.27 -7.60 -19.83
N ASP A 258 23.30 -8.50 -19.87
CA ASP A 258 22.43 -8.71 -21.02
C ASP A 258 21.13 -9.38 -20.60
N ASP A 259 20.06 -9.18 -21.37
CA ASP A 259 18.80 -9.87 -21.17
C ASP A 259 18.09 -10.21 -22.49
N SER A 260 17.54 -11.42 -22.56
CA SER A 260 16.85 -11.92 -23.75
C SER A 260 15.49 -12.51 -23.41
N ILE A 261 14.51 -12.23 -24.26
CA ILE A 261 13.15 -12.74 -24.16
C ILE A 261 12.85 -13.48 -25.45
N TYR A 262 12.51 -14.75 -25.36
CA TYR A 262 12.22 -15.58 -26.51
C TYR A 262 11.03 -16.50 -26.24
N VAL A 263 10.37 -16.92 -27.32
CA VAL A 263 9.24 -17.85 -27.29
C VAL A 263 9.74 -19.20 -27.81
N ASP A 264 9.20 -20.31 -27.31
CA ASP A 264 9.48 -21.63 -27.89
C ASP A 264 9.03 -21.76 -29.35
N GLU A 265 9.56 -22.76 -30.06
CA GLU A 265 9.24 -23.02 -31.47
C GLU A 265 7.75 -23.21 -31.71
N LYS A 266 7.04 -23.81 -30.74
CA LYS A 266 5.58 -24.00 -30.76
C LYS A 266 4.79 -22.74 -30.49
N ARG A 267 5.44 -21.64 -30.10
CA ARG A 267 4.83 -20.34 -29.78
C ARG A 267 3.82 -20.43 -28.61
N GLU A 268 4.06 -21.29 -27.63
CA GLU A 268 3.18 -21.54 -26.49
C GLU A 268 3.70 -20.94 -25.18
N HIS A 269 5.01 -20.72 -25.07
CA HIS A 269 5.67 -20.38 -23.83
C HIS A 269 6.79 -19.36 -24.00
N LEU A 270 6.83 -18.38 -23.08
CA LEU A 270 7.85 -17.34 -23.04
C LEU A 270 8.93 -17.70 -22.01
N TYR A 271 10.18 -17.47 -22.41
CA TYR A 271 11.38 -17.66 -21.59
C TYR A 271 12.10 -16.32 -21.47
N ILE A 272 12.63 -16.06 -20.27
CA ILE A 272 13.46 -14.89 -19.99
C ILE A 272 14.81 -15.40 -19.55
N LYS A 273 15.89 -14.96 -20.20
CA LYS A 273 17.26 -15.22 -19.78
C LYS A 273 17.93 -13.89 -19.42
N ILE A 274 18.45 -13.79 -18.19
CA ILE A 274 19.12 -12.61 -17.66
C ILE A 274 20.55 -12.98 -17.31
N LYS A 275 21.52 -12.33 -17.94
CA LYS A 275 22.93 -12.48 -17.63
C LYS A 275 23.34 -11.42 -16.62
N VAL A 276 23.87 -11.86 -15.48
CA VAL A 276 24.30 -10.99 -14.38
C VAL A 276 25.79 -11.13 -14.13
N PHE A 277 26.41 -10.04 -13.69
CA PHE A 277 27.73 -10.05 -13.08
C PHE A 277 27.53 -9.73 -11.60
N GLU A 278 27.90 -10.64 -10.70
CA GLU A 278 27.72 -10.43 -9.25
C GLU A 278 28.79 -9.49 -8.66
N GLY A 279 30.03 -9.60 -9.12
CA GLY A 279 31.18 -8.97 -8.47
C GLY A 279 31.53 -9.59 -7.10
N PRO A 280 32.54 -9.06 -6.39
CA PRO A 280 32.88 -9.52 -5.05
C PRO A 280 31.81 -9.11 -4.03
N GLN A 281 31.67 -9.91 -2.98
CA GLN A 281 30.80 -9.60 -1.85
C GLN A 281 31.56 -8.77 -0.82
N TYR A 282 31.29 -7.47 -0.77
CA TYR A 282 32.03 -6.56 0.08
C TYR A 282 31.67 -6.69 1.57
N LYS A 283 32.71 -6.70 2.41
CA LYS A 283 32.63 -6.58 3.87
C LYS A 283 33.17 -5.24 4.32
N VAL A 284 32.54 -4.69 5.35
CA VAL A 284 32.99 -3.45 5.98
C VAL A 284 34.18 -3.79 6.89
N ARG A 285 35.35 -3.21 6.63
CA ARG A 285 36.53 -3.37 7.47
C ARG A 285 36.57 -2.32 8.57
N ASN A 286 36.47 -1.04 8.20
CA ASN A 286 36.43 0.06 9.16
C ASN A 286 35.38 1.09 8.80
N ILE A 287 34.81 1.75 9.81
CA ILE A 287 33.95 2.93 9.65
C ILE A 287 34.58 4.04 10.50
N THR A 288 34.92 5.15 9.86
CA THR A 288 35.48 6.33 10.52
C THR A 288 34.55 7.52 10.34
N TRP A 289 34.54 8.41 11.32
CA TRP A 289 33.77 9.64 11.30
C TRP A 289 34.73 10.82 11.23
N GLU A 290 34.41 11.81 10.40
CA GLU A 290 35.17 13.05 10.28
C GLU A 290 34.23 14.24 10.37
N GLY A 291 34.63 15.29 11.10
CA GLY A 291 33.83 16.51 11.22
C GLY A 291 32.72 16.48 12.29
N ASN A 292 32.55 15.37 13.01
CA ASN A 292 31.66 15.27 14.16
C ASN A 292 32.31 15.84 15.43
N THR A 293 31.90 17.03 15.86
CA THR A 293 32.38 17.67 17.09
C THR A 293 31.35 17.62 18.23
N ILE A 294 30.08 17.35 17.91
CA ILE A 294 28.98 17.34 18.89
C ILE A 294 28.79 15.96 19.51
N PHE A 295 28.96 14.90 18.73
CA PHE A 295 28.80 13.51 19.18
C PHE A 295 30.04 12.69 18.87
N ASP A 296 30.46 11.87 19.84
CA ASP A 296 31.61 10.98 19.69
C ASP A 296 31.34 9.87 18.68
N ASP A 297 32.39 9.43 17.98
CA ASP A 297 32.37 8.32 17.01
C ASP A 297 31.68 7.07 17.55
N LYS A 298 31.87 6.78 18.84
CA LYS A 298 31.26 5.62 19.51
C LYS A 298 29.74 5.70 19.47
N VAL A 299 29.17 6.87 19.77
CA VAL A 299 27.71 7.08 19.81
C VAL A 299 27.13 6.98 18.40
N LEU A 300 27.80 7.58 17.41
CA LEU A 300 27.41 7.52 16.01
C LEU A 300 27.47 6.07 15.47
N SER A 301 28.52 5.33 15.81
CA SER A 301 28.71 3.94 15.38
C SER A 301 27.72 2.98 16.02
N GLU A 302 27.39 3.16 17.31
CA GLU A 302 26.35 2.37 17.99
C GLU A 302 24.97 2.59 17.33
N ARG A 303 24.66 3.83 16.94
CA ARG A 303 23.41 4.19 16.25
C ARG A 303 23.35 3.70 14.81
N LEU A 304 24.48 3.72 14.11
CA LEU A 304 24.58 3.21 12.75
C LEU A 304 24.32 1.69 12.68
N ASP A 305 24.59 0.94 13.76
CA ASP A 305 24.39 -0.51 13.85
C ASP A 305 25.06 -1.29 12.69
N PHE A 306 26.34 -0.96 12.45
CA PHE A 306 27.25 -1.68 11.56
C PHE A 306 28.58 -1.93 12.27
N LYS A 307 29.06 -3.17 12.23
CA LYS A 307 30.31 -3.59 12.85
C LYS A 307 31.34 -3.97 11.79
N SER A 308 32.61 -3.90 12.18
CA SER A 308 33.71 -4.45 11.39
C SER A 308 33.47 -5.95 11.13
N GLY A 309 33.63 -6.36 9.88
CA GLY A 309 33.35 -7.70 9.38
C GLY A 309 31.95 -7.91 8.81
N ASP A 310 31.02 -6.98 9.02
CA ASP A 310 29.66 -7.08 8.48
C ASP A 310 29.65 -7.02 6.95
N ILE A 311 28.74 -7.77 6.34
CA ILE A 311 28.48 -7.68 4.90
C ILE A 311 27.87 -6.30 4.60
N TYR A 312 28.42 -5.59 3.63
CA TYR A 312 28.00 -4.23 3.33
C TYR A 312 26.60 -4.19 2.69
N ASN A 313 25.58 -3.96 3.49
CA ASN A 313 24.23 -3.72 3.02
C ASN A 313 23.98 -2.21 2.91
N ARG A 314 24.18 -1.66 1.70
CA ARG A 314 24.03 -0.22 1.42
C ARG A 314 22.67 0.34 1.85
N GLU A 315 21.58 -0.40 1.62
CA GLU A 315 20.23 0.05 2.01
C GLU A 315 20.10 0.18 3.53
N LYS A 316 20.59 -0.83 4.29
CA LYS A 316 20.58 -0.78 5.77
C LYS A 316 21.48 0.36 6.26
N PHE A 317 22.65 0.55 5.64
CA PHE A 317 23.60 1.61 6.00
C PHE A 317 22.97 3.00 5.80
N GLU A 318 22.44 3.29 4.61
CA GLU A 318 21.79 4.57 4.32
C GLU A 318 20.58 4.82 5.22
N LYS A 319 19.76 3.79 5.51
CA LYS A 319 18.64 3.90 6.46
C LYS A 319 19.12 4.24 7.87
N ASN A 320 20.13 3.55 8.37
CA ASN A 320 20.65 3.82 9.71
C ASN A 320 21.45 5.12 9.80
N LEU A 321 21.94 5.64 8.68
CA LEU A 321 22.60 6.94 8.63
C LEU A 321 21.60 8.09 8.57
N TYR A 322 20.61 8.04 7.67
CA TYR A 322 19.75 9.19 7.36
C TYR A 322 18.32 9.10 7.89
N GLY A 323 17.80 7.90 8.13
CA GLY A 323 16.38 7.72 8.42
C GLY A 323 15.94 6.27 8.41
N ASN A 324 15.64 5.72 9.59
CA ASN A 324 15.03 4.40 9.72
C ASN A 324 13.63 4.48 10.33
N GLU A 325 12.86 3.40 10.19
CA GLU A 325 11.46 3.32 10.65
C GLU A 325 11.35 3.52 12.17
N GLN A 326 12.41 3.12 12.91
CA GLN A 326 12.49 3.24 14.36
C GLN A 326 12.93 4.64 14.82
N GLN A 327 13.36 5.52 13.92
CA GLN A 327 13.94 6.85 14.21
C GLN A 327 15.13 6.76 15.18
N THR A 328 15.88 5.69 15.05
CA THR A 328 17.12 5.44 15.81
C THR A 328 18.36 5.73 14.98
N ASP A 329 18.19 6.18 13.73
CA ASP A 329 19.28 6.55 12.84
C ASP A 329 20.16 7.67 13.40
N VAL A 330 21.36 7.77 12.83
CA VAL A 330 22.38 8.74 13.22
C VAL A 330 21.89 10.17 13.00
N ALA A 331 21.25 10.46 11.86
CA ALA A 331 20.71 11.79 11.57
C ALA A 331 19.71 12.26 12.63
N SER A 332 18.94 11.34 13.21
CA SER A 332 17.97 11.67 14.26
C SER A 332 18.64 12.23 15.53
N LEU A 333 19.87 11.82 15.88
CA LEU A 333 20.62 12.46 16.98
C LEU A 333 20.80 13.97 16.77
N TYR A 334 21.15 14.35 15.55
CA TYR A 334 21.38 15.75 15.17
C TYR A 334 20.05 16.51 15.03
N LEU A 335 19.09 15.92 14.30
CA LEU A 335 17.80 16.54 14.04
C LEU A 335 16.96 16.73 15.31
N ASP A 336 17.08 15.83 16.28
CA ASP A 336 16.40 15.94 17.59
C ASP A 336 17.03 17.00 18.50
N ASN A 337 18.25 17.42 18.20
CA ASN A 337 19.00 18.46 18.93
C ASN A 337 19.13 19.77 18.14
N GLY A 338 18.28 19.99 17.14
CA GLY A 338 18.15 21.26 16.43
C GLY A 338 19.04 21.45 15.19
N TYR A 339 19.81 20.45 14.76
CA TYR A 339 20.72 20.56 13.62
C TYR A 339 20.04 20.17 12.29
N LEU A 340 19.21 21.04 11.72
CA LEU A 340 18.43 20.75 10.50
C LEU A 340 19.30 20.63 9.24
N THR A 341 20.42 21.35 9.23
CA THR A 341 21.33 21.41 8.09
C THR A 341 22.43 20.37 8.17
N VAL A 342 22.32 19.40 9.09
CA VAL A 342 23.28 18.29 9.18
C VAL A 342 23.34 17.59 7.83
N ASN A 343 24.55 17.41 7.33
CA ASN A 343 24.81 16.70 6.09
C ASN A 343 25.91 15.68 6.35
N MET A 344 25.61 14.40 6.10
CA MET A 344 26.56 13.31 6.26
C MET A 344 26.84 12.71 4.90
N GLN A 345 28.11 12.63 4.52
CA GLN A 345 28.55 12.16 3.20
C GLN A 345 29.44 10.94 3.38
N PRO A 346 28.90 9.71 3.21
CA PRO A 346 29.70 8.50 3.27
C PRO A 346 30.55 8.37 2.00
N GLU A 347 31.84 8.22 2.17
CA GLU A 347 32.82 7.90 1.15
C GLU A 347 33.26 6.44 1.31
N GLU A 348 33.04 5.64 0.27
CA GLU A 348 33.43 4.22 0.26
C GLU A 348 34.82 4.06 -0.38
N ILE A 349 35.80 3.66 0.41
CA ILE A 349 37.18 3.44 -0.03
C ILE A 349 37.43 1.93 -0.19
N LYS A 350 37.77 1.50 -1.41
CA LYS A 350 38.13 0.10 -1.65
C LYS A 350 39.57 -0.15 -1.18
N VAL A 351 39.75 -1.05 -0.22
CA VAL A 351 41.07 -1.35 0.35
C VAL A 351 41.58 -2.75 -0.02
N GLY A 352 40.69 -3.64 -0.45
CA GLY A 352 41.01 -4.99 -0.92
C GLY A 352 40.05 -5.45 -2.00
N GLU A 353 40.09 -6.73 -2.37
CA GLU A 353 39.18 -7.27 -3.39
C GLU A 353 37.73 -7.31 -2.91
N ASP A 354 37.49 -7.73 -1.66
CA ASP A 354 36.18 -7.90 -1.03
C ASP A 354 35.99 -7.07 0.25
N THR A 355 36.83 -6.05 0.46
CA THR A 355 36.80 -5.21 1.68
C THR A 355 36.76 -3.72 1.36
N ILE A 356 35.90 -3.00 2.08
CA ILE A 356 35.79 -1.54 2.02
C ILE A 356 35.98 -0.91 3.39
N ASP A 357 36.55 0.29 3.39
CA ASP A 357 36.43 1.23 4.48
C ASP A 357 35.38 2.28 4.12
N ILE A 358 34.68 2.79 5.13
CA ILE A 358 33.69 3.84 4.95
C ILE A 358 34.09 5.02 5.83
N VAL A 359 34.37 6.16 5.20
CA VAL A 359 34.62 7.42 5.89
C VAL A 359 33.36 8.26 5.80
N VAL A 360 32.75 8.60 6.94
CA VAL A 360 31.55 9.43 6.96
C VAL A 360 31.94 10.86 7.32
N HIS A 361 31.91 11.73 6.31
CA HIS A 361 32.15 13.16 6.47
C HIS A 361 30.89 13.85 6.99
N VAL A 362 30.94 14.38 8.20
CA VAL A 362 29.82 15.02 8.89
C VAL A 362 30.00 16.54 8.86
N PHE A 363 29.01 17.23 8.29
CA PHE A 363 28.87 18.68 8.33
C PHE A 363 27.70 19.03 9.24
N GLU A 364 27.99 19.35 10.50
CA GLU A 364 26.97 19.45 11.57
C GLU A 364 26.06 20.69 11.41
N GLY A 365 26.58 21.80 10.90
CA GLY A 365 25.82 23.04 10.70
C GLY A 365 25.42 23.75 11.99
N LYS A 366 24.44 24.66 11.91
CA LYS A 366 23.96 25.46 13.05
C LYS A 366 22.73 24.84 13.71
N GLN A 367 22.52 25.13 14.99
CA GLN A 367 21.26 24.79 15.68
C GLN A 367 20.15 25.78 15.33
N PHE A 368 18.95 25.26 15.10
CA PHE A 368 17.75 26.04 14.84
C PHE A 368 16.78 25.97 16.01
N ARG A 369 16.26 27.13 16.38
CA ARG A 369 15.12 27.25 17.30
C ARG A 369 13.83 27.47 16.53
N ILE A 370 12.75 26.88 17.04
CA ILE A 370 11.41 27.09 16.54
C ILE A 370 11.01 28.52 16.88
N ARG A 371 10.79 29.36 15.87
CA ARG A 371 10.35 30.74 16.07
C ARG A 371 8.85 30.83 16.20
N ARG A 372 8.13 30.16 15.30
CA ARG A 372 6.67 30.15 15.25
C ARG A 372 6.15 28.78 14.85
N VAL A 373 4.95 28.47 15.34
CA VAL A 373 4.18 27.29 14.95
C VAL A 373 2.81 27.73 14.46
N ASP A 374 2.63 27.63 13.15
CA ASP A 374 1.41 27.97 12.43
C ASP A 374 0.54 26.72 12.25
N ILE A 375 -0.78 26.88 12.38
CA ILE A 375 -1.77 25.82 12.17
C ILE A 375 -2.73 26.32 11.09
N LYS A 376 -3.03 25.47 10.10
CA LYS A 376 -3.90 25.82 8.97
C LYS A 376 -4.91 24.72 8.69
N GLY A 377 -6.11 25.10 8.27
CA GLY A 377 -7.16 24.17 7.84
C GLY A 377 -8.12 23.71 8.95
N ASN A 378 -7.94 24.19 10.18
CA ASN A 378 -8.89 23.99 11.28
C ASN A 378 -10.03 25.02 11.19
N THR A 379 -11.18 24.61 10.66
CA THR A 379 -12.37 25.45 10.48
C THR A 379 -13.37 25.31 11.64
N LYS A 380 -13.49 24.12 12.23
CA LYS A 380 -14.37 23.81 13.37
C LYS A 380 -13.58 23.71 14.68
N THR A 381 -12.47 22.99 14.66
CA THR A 381 -11.62 22.71 15.81
C THR A 381 -10.85 23.97 16.20
N LYS A 382 -10.97 24.38 17.46
CA LYS A 382 -10.27 25.55 17.98
C LYS A 382 -8.77 25.29 18.01
N ASP A 383 -8.00 26.32 17.67
CA ASP A 383 -6.54 26.27 17.58
C ASP A 383 -5.88 25.73 18.86
N LYS A 384 -6.40 26.06 20.05
CA LYS A 384 -5.93 25.54 21.34
C LYS A 384 -5.96 23.99 21.43
N VAL A 385 -6.92 23.35 20.79
CA VAL A 385 -7.09 21.87 20.80
C VAL A 385 -5.98 21.20 20.02
N ILE A 386 -5.50 21.84 18.97
CA ILE A 386 -4.37 21.36 18.17
C ILE A 386 -3.07 21.68 18.91
N ARG A 387 -2.89 22.92 19.38
CA ARG A 387 -1.66 23.36 20.06
C ARG A 387 -1.29 22.52 21.28
N ARG A 388 -2.27 22.11 22.09
CA ARG A 388 -2.02 21.29 23.29
C ARG A 388 -1.47 19.90 22.99
N GLU A 389 -1.65 19.41 21.76
CA GLU A 389 -1.08 18.14 21.31
C GLU A 389 0.30 18.28 20.64
N LEU A 390 0.77 19.52 20.41
CA LEU A 390 2.07 19.79 19.80
C LEU A 390 3.18 19.78 20.86
N TYR A 391 4.24 19.03 20.60
CA TYR A 391 5.49 19.06 21.36
C TYR A 391 6.45 20.12 20.84
N THR A 392 6.21 20.60 19.63
CA THR A 392 6.94 21.71 19.00
C THR A 392 6.46 23.04 19.55
N VAL A 393 7.25 23.62 20.45
CA VAL A 393 6.92 24.87 21.15
C VAL A 393 7.87 25.99 20.69
N PRO A 394 7.37 27.18 20.35
CA PRO A 394 8.22 28.35 20.07
C PRO A 394 9.27 28.58 21.17
N GLY A 395 10.49 28.90 20.76
CA GLY A 395 11.66 29.09 21.61
C GLY A 395 12.49 27.81 21.85
N LYS A 396 11.91 26.62 21.72
CA LYS A 396 12.66 25.35 21.82
C LYS A 396 13.51 25.11 20.57
N PHE A 397 14.53 24.26 20.70
CA PHE A 397 15.23 23.72 19.54
C PHE A 397 14.29 22.88 18.68
N PHE A 398 14.53 22.89 17.37
CA PHE A 398 13.85 21.97 16.47
C PHE A 398 14.16 20.52 16.87
N SER A 399 13.15 19.66 16.80
CA SER A 399 13.29 18.25 17.06
C SER A 399 12.40 17.45 16.11
N ARG A 400 12.99 16.50 15.38
CA ARG A 400 12.26 15.62 14.46
C ARG A 400 11.31 14.71 15.24
N SER A 401 11.76 14.16 16.36
CA SER A 401 10.96 13.32 17.25
C SER A 401 9.75 14.08 17.81
N ASP A 402 9.90 15.35 18.23
CA ASP A 402 8.78 16.18 18.67
C ASP A 402 7.77 16.44 17.56
N ILE A 403 8.23 16.68 16.32
CA ILE A 403 7.35 16.85 15.16
C ILE A 403 6.54 15.58 14.91
N ILE A 404 7.21 14.44 14.83
CA ILE A 404 6.57 13.14 14.54
C ILE A 404 5.59 12.79 15.65
N ARG A 405 5.96 13.03 16.90
CA ARG A 405 5.09 12.84 18.06
C ARG A 405 3.86 13.73 17.99
N SER A 406 4.02 14.99 17.62
CA SER A 406 2.91 15.92 17.42
C SER A 406 1.94 15.43 16.35
N ILE A 407 2.46 14.96 15.19
CA ILE A 407 1.63 14.37 14.13
C ILE A 407 0.87 13.15 14.64
N ARG A 408 1.53 12.27 15.40
CA ARG A 408 0.91 11.07 15.97
C ARG A 408 -0.24 11.45 16.91
N ASN A 409 -0.03 12.40 17.82
CA ASN A 409 -1.10 12.85 18.73
C ASN A 409 -2.27 13.47 17.98
N LEU A 410 -2.02 14.30 16.96
CA LEU A 410 -3.06 14.86 16.12
C LEU A 410 -3.84 13.79 15.35
N ALA A 411 -3.16 12.74 14.87
CA ALA A 411 -3.82 11.61 14.22
C ALA A 411 -4.70 10.82 15.22
N VAL A 412 -4.26 10.67 16.47
CA VAL A 412 -5.02 9.98 17.53
C VAL A 412 -6.28 10.73 17.92
N LEU A 413 -6.31 12.07 17.83
CA LEU A 413 -7.54 12.84 18.05
C LEU A 413 -8.69 12.42 17.11
N ASN A 414 -8.36 11.87 15.94
CA ASN A 414 -9.31 11.41 14.92
C ASN A 414 -10.23 12.55 14.39
N TYR A 415 -9.87 13.82 14.61
CA TYR A 415 -10.54 15.00 14.03
C TYR A 415 -10.05 15.31 12.63
N PHE A 416 -8.86 14.83 12.27
CA PHE A 416 -8.17 15.19 11.03
C PHE A 416 -7.90 13.97 10.16
N ASN A 417 -7.73 14.18 8.86
CA ASN A 417 -7.29 13.16 7.92
C ASN A 417 -5.78 12.86 8.09
N PRO A 418 -5.39 11.65 8.59
CA PRO A 418 -3.99 11.35 8.87
C PRO A 418 -3.07 11.38 7.64
N GLU A 419 -3.58 11.09 6.44
CA GLU A 419 -2.79 11.11 5.20
C GLU A 419 -2.38 12.53 4.77
N LYS A 420 -3.09 13.53 5.32
CA LYS A 420 -2.91 14.96 5.03
C LYS A 420 -2.15 15.70 6.10
N LEU A 421 -1.92 15.07 7.27
CA LEU A 421 -1.11 15.62 8.36
C LEU A 421 0.38 15.58 7.97
N LYS A 422 0.80 16.56 7.16
CA LYS A 422 2.18 16.73 6.75
C LYS A 422 2.71 18.04 7.32
N PRO A 423 3.69 18.01 8.24
CA PRO A 423 4.31 19.23 8.70
C PRO A 423 5.15 19.81 7.57
N ASP A 424 5.12 21.13 7.45
CA ASP A 424 6.07 21.87 6.65
C ASP A 424 6.95 22.71 7.58
N TYR A 425 8.20 22.90 7.21
CA TYR A 425 9.11 23.76 7.93
C TYR A 425 9.85 24.66 6.96
N ARG A 426 10.00 25.92 7.34
CA ARG A 426 10.70 26.92 6.55
C ARG A 426 11.77 27.58 7.40
N MET A 427 13.02 27.46 6.96
CA MET A 427 14.13 28.21 7.54
C MET A 427 13.93 29.70 7.24
N VAL A 428 13.92 30.53 8.28
CA VAL A 428 13.70 31.97 8.15
C VAL A 428 14.98 32.78 8.37
N SER A 429 15.89 32.21 9.15
CA SER A 429 17.25 32.70 9.32
C SER A 429 18.19 31.49 9.49
N ASP A 430 19.48 31.77 9.62
CA ASP A 430 20.53 30.79 9.92
C ASP A 430 20.37 30.02 11.25
N SER A 431 19.42 30.41 12.10
CA SER A 431 19.24 29.82 13.44
C SER A 431 17.78 29.71 13.87
N THR A 432 16.82 30.02 12.97
CA THR A 432 15.40 29.96 13.30
C THR A 432 14.56 29.35 12.17
N VAL A 433 13.56 28.59 12.57
CA VAL A 433 12.64 27.89 11.68
C VAL A 433 11.19 28.15 12.09
N ASP A 434 10.32 28.34 11.10
CA ASP A 434 8.88 28.33 11.29
C ASP A 434 8.35 26.95 10.94
N LEU A 435 7.46 26.41 11.77
CA LEU A 435 6.75 25.15 11.52
C LEU A 435 5.30 25.45 11.15
N THR A 436 4.78 24.79 10.12
CA THR A 436 3.37 24.84 9.73
C THR A 436 2.77 23.45 9.79
N TYR A 437 1.70 23.29 10.57
CA TYR A 437 0.88 22.08 10.60
C TYR A 437 -0.39 22.33 9.78
N GLU A 438 -0.44 21.74 8.59
CA GLU A 438 -1.65 21.73 7.77
C GLU A 438 -2.53 20.55 8.19
N VAL A 439 -3.76 20.85 8.59
CA VAL A 439 -4.75 19.87 9.02
C VAL A 439 -5.96 19.92 8.10
N GLU A 440 -6.51 18.76 7.78
CA GLU A 440 -7.76 18.64 7.02
C GLU A 440 -8.78 17.97 7.93
N GLU A 441 -9.78 18.73 8.37
CA GLU A 441 -10.81 18.21 9.27
C GLU A 441 -11.72 17.19 8.57
N LYS A 442 -12.10 16.15 9.32
CA LYS A 442 -13.08 15.15 8.90
C LYS A 442 -14.20 15.04 9.92
N SER A 443 -15.29 14.39 9.54
CA SER A 443 -16.35 14.05 10.49
C SER A 443 -15.79 13.11 11.57
N SER A 444 -15.79 13.58 12.81
CA SER A 444 -15.30 12.82 13.97
C SER A 444 -16.43 12.19 14.79
N ASP A 445 -17.66 12.64 14.59
CA ASP A 445 -18.80 12.22 15.42
C ASP A 445 -19.24 10.82 15.01
N THR A 446 -19.50 9.96 15.99
CA THR A 446 -19.80 8.54 15.77
C THR A 446 -21.24 8.23 16.12
N PHE A 447 -21.92 7.56 15.20
CA PHE A 447 -23.21 6.95 15.43
C PHE A 447 -23.01 5.45 15.63
N ASN A 448 -23.24 4.99 16.84
CA ASN A 448 -23.06 3.61 17.22
C ASN A 448 -24.45 2.97 17.29
N ALA A 449 -24.74 2.05 16.38
CA ALA A 449 -25.78 1.06 16.63
C ALA A 449 -25.08 -0.25 16.98
N SER A 450 -25.59 -1.03 17.92
CA SER A 450 -25.13 -2.39 18.13
C SER A 450 -26.30 -3.34 18.23
N VAL A 451 -26.06 -4.57 17.77
CA VAL A 451 -26.97 -5.69 17.98
C VAL A 451 -26.10 -6.88 18.37
N GLY A 452 -26.40 -7.47 19.52
CA GLY A 452 -25.79 -8.69 20.02
C GLY A 452 -26.84 -9.77 20.23
N TYR A 453 -26.42 -11.03 20.11
CA TYR A 453 -27.24 -12.18 20.45
C TYR A 453 -26.47 -13.04 21.45
N SER A 454 -27.04 -13.23 22.64
CA SER A 454 -26.45 -14.04 23.70
C SER A 454 -27.47 -15.03 24.26
N SER A 455 -27.07 -15.84 25.26
CA SER A 455 -27.95 -16.72 26.03
C SER A 455 -29.19 -16.01 26.62
N PHE A 456 -29.14 -14.67 26.70
CA PHE A 456 -30.18 -13.78 27.22
C PHE A 456 -31.11 -13.19 26.14
N GLY A 457 -30.90 -13.57 24.87
CA GLY A 457 -31.65 -13.11 23.71
C GLY A 457 -30.98 -11.94 22.98
N LEU A 458 -31.77 -11.25 22.16
CA LEU A 458 -31.32 -10.11 21.37
C LEU A 458 -31.16 -8.87 22.27
N ILE A 459 -29.99 -8.24 22.25
CA ILE A 459 -29.70 -6.95 22.88
C ILE A 459 -29.35 -5.97 21.77
N GLY A 460 -29.92 -4.77 21.81
CA GLY A 460 -29.58 -3.67 20.92
C GLY A 460 -29.03 -2.49 21.70
N SER A 461 -28.20 -1.67 21.06
CA SER A 461 -27.90 -0.33 21.55
C SER A 461 -27.89 0.69 20.43
N ILE A 462 -28.24 1.93 20.78
CA ILE A 462 -28.12 3.10 19.92
C ILE A 462 -27.39 4.15 20.75
N GLY A 463 -26.34 4.73 20.19
CA GLY A 463 -25.56 5.77 20.83
C GLY A 463 -25.00 6.77 19.84
N VAL A 464 -24.78 7.98 20.32
CA VAL A 464 -24.15 9.06 19.58
C VAL A 464 -23.03 9.62 20.44
N THR A 465 -21.84 9.72 19.86
CA THR A 465 -20.69 10.35 20.50
C THR A 465 -20.26 11.55 19.67
N PHE A 466 -20.35 12.73 20.26
CA PHE A 466 -19.78 13.96 19.72
C PHE A 466 -18.34 14.07 20.24
N ASN A 467 -17.36 13.79 19.38
CA ASN A 467 -15.96 13.67 19.80
C ASN A 467 -15.22 15.02 19.87
N ASN A 468 -15.77 16.07 19.24
CA ASN A 468 -15.24 17.43 19.22
C ASN A 468 -16.32 18.45 19.60
N PHE A 469 -17.02 18.17 20.70
CA PHE A 469 -18.09 19.00 21.25
C PHE A 469 -17.55 20.25 21.96
N SER A 470 -18.43 21.21 22.19
CA SER A 470 -18.20 22.38 23.04
C SER A 470 -19.47 22.66 23.83
N ILE A 471 -19.40 22.58 25.16
CA ILE A 471 -20.51 22.89 26.05
C ILE A 471 -20.86 24.39 26.02
N SER A 472 -19.87 25.26 25.75
CA SER A 472 -20.07 26.70 25.60
C SER A 472 -20.64 27.07 24.23
N GLU A 473 -20.35 26.30 23.18
CA GLU A 473 -20.85 26.52 21.83
C GLU A 473 -21.42 25.22 21.21
N PRO A 474 -22.54 24.66 21.73
CA PRO A 474 -23.02 23.32 21.37
C PRO A 474 -23.28 23.11 19.88
N TRP A 475 -23.68 24.17 19.16
CA TRP A 475 -24.00 24.13 17.73
C TRP A 475 -22.78 24.28 16.81
N ARG A 476 -21.67 24.84 17.31
CA ARG A 476 -20.42 24.99 16.55
C ARG A 476 -19.42 23.89 16.89
N GLY A 477 -19.35 23.48 18.16
CA GLY A 477 -18.38 22.51 18.66
C GLY A 477 -16.95 23.08 18.69
N GLY A 478 -15.96 22.19 18.68
CA GLY A 478 -14.55 22.56 18.44
C GLY A 478 -13.65 22.68 19.67
N ASP A 479 -14.14 22.44 20.89
CA ASP A 479 -13.31 22.48 22.12
C ASP A 479 -12.63 21.13 22.44
N GLY A 480 -12.86 20.10 21.61
CA GLY A 480 -12.35 18.75 21.85
C GLY A 480 -12.97 18.07 23.06
N GLN A 481 -14.14 18.53 23.51
CA GLN A 481 -14.91 17.87 24.56
C GLN A 481 -15.66 16.68 23.97
N MET A 482 -15.97 15.69 24.80
CA MET A 482 -16.71 14.52 24.38
C MET A 482 -18.07 14.50 25.08
N LEU A 483 -19.14 14.39 24.30
CA LEU A 483 -20.49 14.16 24.80
C LEU A 483 -21.01 12.86 24.21
N ASN A 484 -21.35 11.89 25.07
CA ASN A 484 -21.83 10.59 24.66
C ASN A 484 -23.21 10.31 25.26
N PHE A 485 -24.14 9.96 24.40
CA PHE A 485 -25.45 9.41 24.77
C PHE A 485 -25.53 7.98 24.29
N GLU A 486 -25.94 7.05 25.14
CA GLU A 486 -26.14 5.64 24.77
C GLU A 486 -27.42 5.12 25.42
N TRP A 487 -28.26 4.49 24.60
CA TRP A 487 -29.44 3.76 25.00
C TRP A 487 -29.28 2.29 24.61
N VAL A 488 -29.20 1.41 25.59
CA VAL A 488 -29.21 -0.04 25.42
C VAL A 488 -30.61 -0.56 25.72
N PHE A 489 -31.10 -1.51 24.94
CA PHE A 489 -32.40 -2.16 25.12
C PHE A 489 -32.30 -3.67 24.83
N GLY A 490 -33.16 -4.47 25.43
CA GLY A 490 -33.17 -5.93 25.24
C GLY A 490 -34.47 -6.58 25.68
N ARG A 491 -34.47 -7.91 25.75
CA ARG A 491 -35.59 -8.66 26.32
C ARG A 491 -35.71 -8.39 27.83
N TYR A 492 -36.86 -8.76 28.40
CA TYR A 492 -37.10 -8.68 29.85
C TYR A 492 -37.05 -7.25 30.43
N ASP A 493 -37.61 -6.28 29.69
CA ASP A 493 -37.55 -4.83 29.99
C ASP A 493 -36.14 -4.34 30.33
N TYR A 494 -35.11 -5.00 29.79
CA TYR A 494 -33.74 -4.52 29.92
C TYR A 494 -33.59 -3.23 29.14
N ARG A 495 -33.26 -2.16 29.86
CA ARG A 495 -32.92 -0.88 29.26
C ARG A 495 -31.90 -0.15 30.10
N THR A 496 -30.92 0.47 29.45
CA THR A 496 -29.95 1.34 30.10
C THR A 496 -29.86 2.64 29.33
N PHE A 497 -30.09 3.76 30.01
CA PHE A 497 -29.79 5.09 29.50
C PHE A 497 -28.51 5.58 30.14
N SER A 498 -27.58 6.08 29.33
CA SER A 498 -26.37 6.73 29.83
C SER A 498 -26.10 8.04 29.11
N LEU A 499 -25.69 9.03 29.89
CA LEU A 499 -25.22 10.33 29.41
C LEU A 499 -23.87 10.61 30.07
N SER A 500 -22.84 10.81 29.26
CA SER A 500 -21.50 11.11 29.75
C SER A 500 -20.89 12.29 29.03
N PHE A 501 -20.14 13.09 29.79
CA PHE A 501 -19.41 14.24 29.31
C PHE A 501 -17.97 14.18 29.81
N ARG A 502 -17.02 14.59 28.97
CA ARG A 502 -15.60 14.67 29.31
C ARG A 502 -14.99 15.93 28.71
N GLU A 503 -14.33 16.72 29.56
CA GLU A 503 -13.37 17.76 29.19
C GLU A 503 -11.96 17.17 29.36
N PRO A 504 -11.23 16.80 28.29
CA PRO A 504 -9.95 16.14 28.40
C PRO A 504 -8.81 17.05 28.88
N TRP A 505 -8.94 18.36 28.73
CA TRP A 505 -7.91 19.35 29.08
C TRP A 505 -8.49 20.51 29.91
N PHE A 506 -8.93 20.18 31.12
CA PHE A 506 -9.47 21.16 32.05
C PHE A 506 -8.44 22.24 32.38
N ARG A 507 -8.84 23.51 32.20
CA ARG A 507 -8.00 24.70 32.37
C ARG A 507 -6.70 24.65 31.56
N ASP A 508 -6.75 24.08 30.35
CA ASP A 508 -5.61 23.95 29.44
C ASP A 508 -4.43 23.15 30.02
N THR A 509 -4.70 22.28 30.99
CA THR A 509 -3.75 21.32 31.55
C THR A 509 -4.12 19.91 31.08
N PRO A 510 -3.19 18.92 31.05
CA PRO A 510 -3.50 17.53 30.68
C PRO A 510 -4.25 16.79 31.80
N THR A 511 -5.25 17.46 32.38
CA THR A 511 -6.13 17.03 33.44
C THR A 511 -7.52 16.90 32.83
N SER A 512 -8.06 15.69 32.79
CA SER A 512 -9.41 15.45 32.31
C SER A 512 -10.41 15.51 33.47
N VAL A 513 -11.56 16.15 33.25
CA VAL A 513 -12.71 16.06 34.15
C VAL A 513 -13.91 15.54 33.38
N GLY A 514 -14.80 14.81 34.05
CA GLY A 514 -16.00 14.31 33.39
C GLY A 514 -17.04 13.82 34.37
N PHE A 515 -18.25 13.63 33.86
CA PHE A 515 -19.34 13.00 34.59
C PHE A 515 -20.00 11.93 33.72
N ASN A 516 -20.64 10.98 34.38
CA ASN A 516 -21.49 9.98 33.75
C ASN A 516 -22.76 9.80 34.61
N ILE A 517 -23.91 9.73 33.96
CA ILE A 517 -25.20 9.46 34.60
C ILE A 517 -25.78 8.22 33.94
N VAL A 518 -26.27 7.28 34.74
CA VAL A 518 -26.81 6.01 34.26
C VAL A 518 -28.12 5.65 34.96
N ASP A 519 -29.09 5.18 34.18
CA ASP A 519 -30.33 4.59 34.67
C ASP A 519 -30.57 3.26 33.94
N THR A 520 -30.56 2.16 34.68
CA THR A 520 -30.76 0.80 34.20
C THR A 520 -32.01 0.21 34.83
N ARG A 521 -32.83 -0.44 34.00
CA ARG A 521 -33.97 -1.25 34.43
C ARG A 521 -33.85 -2.65 33.82
N TYR A 522 -34.27 -3.65 34.59
CA TYR A 522 -34.26 -5.06 34.20
C TYR A 522 -35.35 -5.81 34.95
N SER A 523 -36.06 -6.72 34.28
CA SER A 523 -37.16 -7.50 34.86
C SER A 523 -37.16 -8.94 34.35
N PHE A 524 -36.39 -9.83 35.01
CA PHE A 524 -36.32 -11.26 34.68
C PHE A 524 -36.15 -12.10 35.95
N GLY A 525 -37.25 -12.65 36.48
CA GLY A 525 -37.24 -13.36 37.77
C GLY A 525 -37.00 -12.46 38.99
N TYR A 526 -36.47 -11.26 38.81
CA TYR A 526 -36.39 -10.16 39.77
C TYR A 526 -36.50 -8.83 39.02
N ASP A 527 -36.99 -7.81 39.69
CA ASP A 527 -37.06 -6.44 39.22
C ASP A 527 -35.87 -5.66 39.78
N LEU A 528 -34.99 -5.21 38.91
CA LEU A 528 -33.85 -4.35 39.27
C LEU A 528 -34.03 -2.98 38.62
N ARG A 529 -33.97 -1.94 39.46
CA ARG A 529 -33.74 -0.56 39.03
C ARG A 529 -32.44 -0.06 39.63
N GLN A 530 -31.52 0.35 38.78
CA GLN A 530 -30.23 0.91 39.15
C GLN A 530 -30.15 2.34 38.61
N THR A 531 -30.03 3.32 39.50
CA THR A 531 -29.89 4.72 39.13
C THR A 531 -28.65 5.29 39.81
N GLY A 532 -27.78 5.96 39.07
CA GLY A 532 -26.55 6.47 39.63
C GLY A 532 -25.82 7.43 38.72
N GLY A 533 -24.67 7.87 39.20
CA GLY A 533 -23.75 8.70 38.44
C GLY A 533 -22.34 8.62 38.98
N SER A 534 -21.41 9.21 38.25
CA SER A 534 -20.02 9.31 38.66
C SER A 534 -19.39 10.61 38.18
N ILE A 535 -18.39 11.06 38.93
CA ILE A 535 -17.49 12.14 38.56
C ILE A 535 -16.10 11.55 38.41
N SER A 536 -15.37 11.98 37.39
CA SER A 536 -14.03 11.50 37.09
C SER A 536 -13.04 12.66 37.01
N LEU A 537 -11.85 12.44 37.57
CA LEU A 537 -10.69 13.30 37.49
C LEU A 537 -9.51 12.45 37.03
N GLY A 538 -8.91 12.79 35.89
CA GLY A 538 -7.78 12.06 35.34
C GLY A 538 -6.63 13.00 35.01
N ARG A 539 -5.40 12.49 35.02
CA ARG A 539 -4.22 13.27 34.67
C ARG A 539 -3.19 12.42 33.94
N ARG A 540 -2.69 12.92 32.81
CA ARG A 540 -1.50 12.36 32.15
C ARG A 540 -0.26 12.70 32.97
N LEU A 541 0.52 11.69 33.32
CA LEU A 541 1.77 11.87 34.06
C LEU A 541 2.90 12.26 33.10
N ARG A 542 4.00 12.79 33.64
CA ARG A 542 5.25 13.01 32.89
C ARG A 542 6.35 12.03 33.29
N TRP A 543 6.19 11.41 34.45
CA TRP A 543 7.11 10.43 35.01
C TRP A 543 6.32 9.16 35.33
N PRO A 544 6.85 7.96 35.04
CA PRO A 544 8.16 7.71 34.42
C PRO A 544 8.21 8.01 32.91
N ASP A 545 7.05 8.05 32.23
CA ASP A 545 6.88 8.57 30.87
C ASP A 545 5.48 9.21 30.75
N ASP A 546 5.14 9.77 29.59
CA ASP A 546 3.85 10.40 29.31
C ASP A 546 2.84 9.51 28.57
N TYR A 547 3.11 8.20 28.51
CA TYR A 547 2.10 7.18 28.25
C TYR A 547 1.31 6.82 29.51
N PHE A 548 1.81 7.20 30.71
CA PHE A 548 1.11 6.98 31.97
C PHE A 548 -0.03 7.99 32.18
N ARG A 549 -1.16 7.47 32.66
CA ARG A 549 -2.33 8.23 33.10
C ARG A 549 -2.85 7.64 34.40
N VAL A 550 -3.30 8.51 35.28
CA VAL A 550 -4.02 8.12 36.50
C VAL A 550 -5.39 8.76 36.49
N ASP A 551 -6.42 7.97 36.73
CA ASP A 551 -7.81 8.38 36.83
C ASP A 551 -8.36 8.03 38.20
N TYR A 552 -9.16 8.94 38.76
CA TYR A 552 -9.96 8.74 39.95
C TYR A 552 -11.43 8.93 39.57
N ILE A 553 -12.26 7.94 39.89
CA ILE A 553 -13.69 7.93 39.57
C ILE A 553 -14.44 7.75 40.88
N PHE A 554 -15.22 8.77 41.24
CA PHE A 554 -16.13 8.70 42.37
C PHE A 554 -17.53 8.35 41.85
N ARG A 555 -18.09 7.23 42.28
CA ARG A 555 -19.39 6.71 41.83
C ARG A 555 -20.38 6.68 43.01
N PHE A 556 -21.59 7.15 42.74
CA PHE A 556 -22.75 7.03 43.60
C PHE A 556 -23.87 6.30 42.85
N GLN A 557 -24.44 5.27 43.48
CA GLN A 557 -25.44 4.43 42.83
C GLN A 557 -26.44 3.85 43.83
N ILE A 558 -27.69 3.74 43.41
CA ILE A 558 -28.77 3.11 44.17
C ILE A 558 -29.27 1.91 43.38
N TYR A 559 -29.39 0.78 44.06
CA TYR A 559 -30.03 -0.44 43.56
C TYR A 559 -31.35 -0.63 44.30
N ASN A 560 -32.44 -0.72 43.57
CA ASN A 560 -33.74 -1.12 44.09
C ASN A 560 -34.11 -2.46 43.47
N VAL A 561 -34.08 -3.50 44.29
CA VAL A 561 -34.34 -4.88 43.88
C VAL A 561 -35.65 -5.32 44.51
N GLY A 562 -36.60 -5.77 43.68
CA GLY A 562 -37.86 -6.39 44.11
C GLY A 562 -38.05 -7.76 43.48
N GLY A 563 -38.84 -8.63 44.13
CA GLY A 563 -39.15 -9.97 43.62
C GLY A 563 -38.02 -10.98 43.86
N THR A 564 -38.39 -12.25 44.09
CA THR A 564 -37.46 -13.28 44.57
C THR A 564 -37.16 -14.33 43.51
N SER A 565 -35.95 -14.28 42.95
CA SER A 565 -35.35 -15.38 42.16
C SER A 565 -33.99 -15.83 42.71
N GLY A 566 -33.52 -15.20 43.80
CA GLY A 566 -32.22 -15.49 44.40
C GLY A 566 -31.01 -14.85 43.69
N TYR A 567 -31.21 -14.17 42.55
CA TYR A 567 -30.14 -13.49 41.81
C TYR A 567 -29.59 -12.27 42.52
N TYR A 568 -30.45 -11.37 42.96
CA TYR A 568 -30.10 -10.23 43.79
C TYR A 568 -30.75 -10.38 45.15
N ARG A 569 -30.08 -9.89 46.20
CA ARG A 569 -30.69 -9.75 47.52
C ARG A 569 -31.75 -8.65 47.44
N GLU A 570 -32.99 -9.01 47.75
CA GLU A 570 -34.12 -8.06 47.74
C GLU A 570 -33.86 -6.90 48.71
N GLY A 571 -34.27 -5.69 48.30
CA GLY A 571 -34.13 -4.48 49.10
C GLY A 571 -33.49 -3.32 48.34
N LYS A 572 -33.27 -2.24 49.08
CA LYS A 572 -32.62 -1.03 48.59
C LYS A 572 -31.17 -1.00 49.05
N TRP A 573 -30.25 -0.93 48.09
CA TRP A 573 -28.83 -0.88 48.34
C TRP A 573 -28.23 0.42 47.81
N SER A 574 -27.30 1.01 48.55
CA SER A 574 -26.59 2.21 48.12
C SER A 574 -25.09 1.94 48.06
N GLN A 575 -24.48 2.38 46.97
CA GLN A 575 -23.06 2.25 46.69
C GLN A 575 -22.45 3.64 46.58
N PHE A 576 -21.46 3.89 47.42
CA PHE A 576 -20.48 4.95 47.22
C PHE A 576 -19.13 4.28 47.05
N SER A 577 -18.41 4.67 45.99
CA SER A 577 -17.16 4.01 45.63
C SER A 577 -16.18 4.98 45.02
N LEU A 578 -14.90 4.71 45.29
CA LEU A 578 -13.77 5.38 44.67
C LEU A 578 -12.97 4.33 43.89
N THR A 579 -12.88 4.51 42.58
CA THR A 579 -12.02 3.71 41.71
C THR A 579 -10.81 4.53 41.31
N GLN A 580 -9.61 3.99 41.55
CA GLN A 580 -8.37 4.48 40.96
C GLN A 580 -8.02 3.58 39.77
N VAL A 581 -7.68 4.18 38.63
CA VAL A 581 -7.20 3.46 37.44
C VAL A 581 -5.84 4.04 37.04
N ILE A 582 -4.82 3.19 36.99
CA ILE A 582 -3.49 3.54 36.50
C ILE A 582 -3.31 2.84 35.15
N THR A 583 -3.12 3.62 34.09
CA THR A 583 -2.98 3.10 32.72
C THR A 583 -1.66 3.54 32.13
N ARG A 584 -0.99 2.64 31.41
CA ARG A 584 0.11 2.94 30.49
C ARG A 584 -0.25 2.46 29.09
N ASN A 585 -0.47 3.39 28.16
CA ASN A 585 -0.85 3.07 26.78
C ASN A 585 0.18 3.63 25.79
N SER A 586 0.91 2.73 25.13
CA SER A 586 1.98 3.02 24.18
C SER A 586 1.73 2.45 22.78
N VAL A 587 0.48 2.07 22.47
CA VAL A 587 0.13 1.48 21.17
C VAL A 587 0.34 2.48 20.02
N ASP A 588 0.77 1.98 18.87
CA ASP A 588 1.08 2.80 17.69
C ASP A 588 -0.15 3.26 16.90
N ASN A 589 -1.20 2.43 16.86
CA ASN A 589 -2.41 2.69 16.11
C ASN A 589 -3.64 2.23 16.93
N PRO A 590 -4.68 3.08 17.11
CA PRO A 590 -5.85 2.72 17.91
C PRO A 590 -6.80 1.70 17.27
N ILE A 591 -6.76 1.51 15.94
CA ILE A 591 -7.69 0.60 15.22
C ILE A 591 -7.04 -0.75 14.94
N PHE A 592 -5.79 -0.76 14.48
CA PHE A 592 -5.00 -1.97 14.29
C PHE A 592 -3.61 -1.78 14.92
N PRO A 593 -3.50 -1.95 16.25
CA PRO A 593 -2.21 -1.86 16.93
C PRO A 593 -1.26 -2.94 16.41
N SER A 594 -0.04 -2.55 16.04
CA SER A 594 0.99 -3.46 15.54
C SER A 594 2.17 -3.61 16.49
N ILE A 595 2.40 -2.61 17.33
CA ILE A 595 3.45 -2.58 18.36
C ILE A 595 2.97 -1.82 19.60
N GLY A 596 3.64 -2.09 20.72
CA GLY A 596 3.41 -1.39 21.99
C GLY A 596 2.55 -2.20 22.95
N SER A 597 2.07 -1.54 24.00
CA SER A 597 1.30 -2.17 25.06
C SER A 597 0.22 -1.25 25.61
N ASN A 598 -0.83 -1.85 26.15
CA ASN A 598 -1.87 -1.19 26.92
C ASN A 598 -2.06 -1.96 28.24
N VAL A 599 -1.59 -1.37 29.34
CA VAL A 599 -1.63 -2.00 30.67
C VAL A 599 -2.43 -1.11 31.60
N SER A 600 -3.40 -1.67 32.30
CA SER A 600 -4.32 -0.97 33.20
C SER A 600 -4.48 -1.73 34.51
N LEU A 601 -4.29 -1.03 35.63
CA LEU A 601 -4.59 -1.51 36.97
C LEU A 601 -5.71 -0.67 37.56
N SER A 602 -6.83 -1.30 37.88
CA SER A 602 -7.99 -0.69 38.51
C SER A 602 -8.13 -1.21 39.95
N THR A 603 -8.32 -0.29 40.89
CA THR A 603 -8.62 -0.59 42.29
C THR A 603 -9.85 0.18 42.72
N GLU A 604 -10.91 -0.52 43.10
CA GLU A 604 -12.18 0.05 43.55
C GLU A 604 -12.44 -0.29 45.00
N ILE A 605 -12.71 0.72 45.81
CA ILE A 605 -13.18 0.57 47.19
C ILE A 605 -14.61 1.10 47.24
N SER A 606 -15.53 0.27 47.72
CA SER A 606 -16.91 0.65 47.95
C SER A 606 -17.34 0.41 49.39
N GLY A 607 -18.04 1.38 49.98
CA GLY A 607 -18.50 1.32 51.36
C GLY A 607 -17.36 1.10 52.35
N GLY A 608 -17.50 0.09 53.21
CA GLY A 608 -16.47 -0.29 54.17
C GLY A 608 -16.27 0.75 55.28
N PRO A 609 -15.05 0.89 55.82
CA PRO A 609 -14.76 1.91 56.86
C PRO A 609 -14.64 3.33 56.29
N ILE A 610 -14.65 3.50 54.96
CA ILE A 610 -14.27 4.76 54.30
C ILE A 610 -15.50 5.52 53.79
N PHE A 611 -16.44 4.83 53.13
CA PHE A 611 -17.57 5.47 52.48
C PHE A 611 -18.91 4.99 53.08
N PRO A 612 -19.93 5.87 53.12
CA PRO A 612 -21.27 5.44 53.50
C PRO A 612 -21.86 4.49 52.44
N GLY A 613 -22.89 3.74 52.80
CA GLY A 613 -23.58 2.85 51.87
C GLY A 613 -23.78 1.46 52.46
N THR A 614 -24.59 0.66 51.78
CA THR A 614 -24.87 -0.72 52.16
C THR A 614 -24.14 -1.75 51.29
N THR A 615 -23.61 -1.32 50.15
CA THR A 615 -22.69 -2.10 49.33
C THR A 615 -21.26 -1.92 49.83
N ASP A 616 -20.57 -3.02 50.13
CA ASP A 616 -19.28 -3.04 50.82
C ASP A 616 -18.36 -4.06 50.16
N TYR A 617 -17.34 -3.60 49.46
CA TYR A 617 -16.33 -4.47 48.85
C TYR A 617 -15.07 -3.71 48.45
N PHE A 618 -14.01 -4.48 48.21
CA PHE A 618 -12.82 -4.05 47.51
C PHE A 618 -12.59 -4.93 46.28
N LYS A 619 -12.22 -4.30 45.17
CA LYS A 619 -11.98 -4.96 43.88
C LYS A 619 -10.68 -4.48 43.25
N ILE A 620 -9.86 -5.42 42.80
CA ILE A 620 -8.69 -5.16 41.96
C ILE A 620 -8.91 -5.84 40.62
N TYR A 621 -8.58 -5.14 39.54
CA TYR A 621 -8.60 -5.68 38.20
C TYR A 621 -7.36 -5.21 37.43
N LEU A 622 -6.60 -6.15 36.88
CA LEU A 622 -5.44 -5.92 36.03
C LEU A 622 -5.76 -6.42 34.63
N SER A 623 -5.56 -5.57 33.63
CA SER A 623 -5.62 -5.92 32.21
C SER A 623 -4.33 -5.51 31.52
N SER A 624 -3.76 -6.39 30.71
CA SER A 624 -2.45 -6.21 30.12
C SER A 624 -2.41 -6.75 28.70
N GLU A 625 -2.34 -5.85 27.72
CA GLU A 625 -2.29 -6.16 26.30
C GLU A 625 -0.93 -5.79 25.69
N TRP A 626 -0.38 -6.68 24.86
CA TRP A 626 0.92 -6.53 24.22
C TRP A 626 0.84 -6.86 22.73
N PHE A 627 1.45 -6.01 21.92
CA PHE A 627 1.46 -6.12 20.47
C PHE A 627 2.90 -6.15 19.95
N SER A 628 3.19 -7.09 19.04
CA SER A 628 4.48 -7.20 18.38
C SER A 628 4.35 -7.61 16.92
N ARG A 629 5.18 -7.06 16.04
CA ARG A 629 5.20 -7.44 14.61
C ARG A 629 5.96 -8.74 14.44
N ILE A 630 5.36 -9.71 13.74
CA ILE A 630 6.06 -10.95 13.37
C ILE A 630 6.91 -10.67 12.13
N PHE A 631 8.20 -11.00 12.18
CA PHE A 631 9.17 -10.78 11.10
C PHE A 631 9.30 -9.30 10.65
N ASN A 632 9.01 -8.34 11.54
CA ASN A 632 8.92 -6.91 11.23
C ASN A 632 7.92 -6.56 10.10
N TRP A 633 6.96 -7.43 9.83
CA TRP A 633 5.93 -7.18 8.84
C TRP A 633 4.74 -6.46 9.46
N GLU A 634 4.46 -5.23 9.05
CA GLU A 634 3.40 -4.39 9.63
C GLU A 634 1.99 -5.01 9.58
N LYS A 635 1.76 -5.93 8.62
CA LYS A 635 0.47 -6.60 8.44
C LYS A 635 0.33 -7.86 9.29
N LEU A 636 1.38 -8.36 9.94
CA LEU A 636 1.35 -9.61 10.70
C LEU A 636 1.73 -9.32 12.16
N VAL A 637 0.74 -9.40 13.06
CA VAL A 637 0.87 -8.98 14.45
C VAL A 637 0.61 -10.15 15.38
N TRP A 638 1.47 -10.31 16.37
CA TRP A 638 1.24 -11.18 17.51
C TRP A 638 0.71 -10.36 18.69
N TYR A 639 -0.50 -10.68 19.12
CA TYR A 639 -1.21 -10.06 20.23
C TYR A 639 -1.26 -11.03 21.41
N ASN A 640 -0.98 -10.52 22.60
CA ASN A 640 -1.13 -11.27 23.84
C ASN A 640 -1.87 -10.41 24.85
N SER A 641 -2.83 -11.00 25.55
CA SER A 641 -3.61 -10.36 26.60
C SER A 641 -3.67 -11.23 27.85
N PHE A 642 -3.63 -10.55 29.00
CA PHE A 642 -3.79 -11.13 30.31
C PHE A 642 -4.76 -10.29 31.14
N ASP A 643 -5.80 -10.94 31.65
CA ASP A 643 -6.73 -10.35 32.61
C ASP A 643 -6.67 -11.09 33.93
N TRP A 644 -6.62 -10.35 35.04
CA TRP A 644 -6.68 -10.88 36.39
C TRP A 644 -7.59 -10.01 37.24
N GLY A 645 -8.45 -10.64 38.04
CA GLY A 645 -9.41 -9.94 38.87
C GLY A 645 -9.55 -10.56 40.25
N TYR A 646 -9.76 -9.71 41.26
CA TYR A 646 -10.06 -10.12 42.63
C TYR A 646 -11.12 -9.19 43.23
N VAL A 647 -12.15 -9.75 43.85
CA VAL A 647 -13.18 -9.00 44.58
C VAL A 647 -13.56 -9.72 45.87
N ASP A 648 -13.63 -8.98 46.97
CA ASP A 648 -14.14 -9.50 48.24
C ASP A 648 -14.75 -8.38 49.11
N GLY A 649 -15.60 -8.77 50.05
CA GLY A 649 -16.23 -7.88 51.03
C GLY A 649 -15.29 -7.58 52.20
N PHE A 650 -15.43 -6.42 52.85
CA PHE A 650 -14.69 -6.13 54.08
C PHE A 650 -15.23 -6.93 55.29
N ARG A 651 -16.48 -7.38 55.22
CA ARG A 651 -17.16 -8.18 56.25
C ARG A 651 -17.75 -9.45 55.64
N ARG A 652 -18.06 -10.43 56.50
CA ARG A 652 -18.63 -11.73 56.05
C ARG A 652 -20.05 -11.60 55.50
N ASP A 653 -20.80 -10.61 55.94
CA ASP A 653 -22.18 -10.31 55.55
C ASP A 653 -22.29 -9.15 54.53
N SER A 654 -21.15 -8.68 54.01
CA SER A 654 -21.09 -7.63 52.99
C SER A 654 -21.93 -8.00 51.78
N PHE A 655 -22.79 -7.08 51.35
CA PHE A 655 -23.53 -7.22 50.10
C PHE A 655 -22.64 -6.79 48.93
N ILE A 656 -22.34 -7.73 48.04
CA ILE A 656 -21.65 -7.50 46.77
C ILE A 656 -22.69 -7.71 45.66
N PRO A 657 -23.03 -6.67 44.88
CA PRO A 657 -23.90 -6.82 43.73
C PRO A 657 -23.34 -7.89 42.76
N PRO A 658 -24.14 -8.83 42.26
CA PRO A 658 -23.70 -9.85 41.30
C PRO A 658 -22.98 -9.30 40.07
N ILE A 659 -23.33 -8.08 39.61
CA ILE A 659 -22.66 -7.40 38.50
C ILE A 659 -21.19 -7.05 38.80
N GLU A 660 -20.79 -7.03 40.07
CA GLU A 660 -19.40 -6.78 40.49
C GLU A 660 -18.58 -8.07 40.60
N LEU A 661 -19.22 -9.24 40.54
CA LEU A 661 -18.56 -10.55 40.54
C LEU A 661 -18.11 -10.95 39.13
N PHE A 662 -17.22 -11.92 39.06
CA PHE A 662 -16.65 -12.39 37.81
C PHE A 662 -17.40 -13.61 37.25
N SER A 663 -17.69 -13.56 35.96
CA SER A 663 -18.18 -14.69 35.15
C SER A 663 -17.52 -14.64 33.78
N MET A 664 -17.52 -15.75 33.06
CA MET A 664 -16.78 -15.87 31.81
C MET A 664 -17.54 -16.65 30.74
N GLY A 665 -17.21 -16.38 29.48
CA GLY A 665 -17.72 -17.09 28.31
C GLY A 665 -18.38 -16.15 27.30
N GLY A 666 -18.59 -16.67 26.10
CA GLY A 666 -19.33 -15.99 25.05
C GLY A 666 -18.69 -14.69 24.57
N THR A 667 -19.55 -13.71 24.32
CA THR A 667 -19.17 -12.45 23.68
C THR A 667 -18.92 -11.31 24.66
N GLY A 668 -19.23 -11.51 25.94
CA GLY A 668 -19.24 -10.41 26.92
C GLY A 668 -20.42 -9.44 26.75
N LEU A 669 -21.33 -9.72 25.81
CA LEU A 669 -22.54 -8.94 25.55
C LEU A 669 -23.74 -9.59 26.28
N GLY A 670 -23.97 -9.15 27.51
CA GLY A 670 -25.09 -9.64 28.33
C GLY A 670 -25.62 -8.60 29.30
N TYR A 671 -26.73 -8.92 29.97
CA TYR A 671 -27.29 -8.10 31.05
C TYR A 671 -26.40 -8.05 32.29
N ILE A 672 -25.54 -9.06 32.44
CA ILE A 672 -24.58 -9.21 33.53
C ILE A 672 -23.18 -9.00 32.92
N ALA A 673 -22.27 -8.41 33.69
CA ALA A 673 -20.88 -8.28 33.27
C ALA A 673 -20.26 -9.68 33.11
N VAL A 674 -19.79 -9.98 31.89
CA VAL A 674 -19.15 -11.25 31.55
C VAL A 674 -17.81 -10.94 30.89
N THR A 675 -16.75 -11.59 31.36
CA THR A 675 -15.46 -11.57 30.65
C THR A 675 -15.57 -12.49 29.44
N PRO A 676 -15.43 -11.98 28.20
CA PRO A 676 -15.59 -12.81 27.00
C PRO A 676 -14.57 -13.94 27.00
N LEU A 677 -14.99 -15.15 26.63
CA LEU A 677 -14.09 -16.25 26.29
C LEU A 677 -14.74 -17.01 25.14
N ARG A 678 -14.20 -16.81 23.94
CA ARG A 678 -14.75 -17.31 22.68
C ARG A 678 -14.66 -18.82 22.65
N GLY A 679 -15.60 -19.46 21.97
CA GLY A 679 -15.72 -20.92 21.94
C GLY A 679 -16.55 -21.52 23.07
N TYR A 680 -17.17 -20.69 23.91
CA TYR A 680 -18.10 -21.09 24.97
C TYR A 680 -19.31 -20.16 25.01
N ASN A 681 -20.42 -20.56 25.63
CA ASN A 681 -21.60 -19.70 25.81
C ASN A 681 -21.41 -18.65 26.94
N ASP A 682 -22.15 -17.54 26.91
CA ASP A 682 -22.08 -16.53 27.98
C ASP A 682 -22.48 -17.11 29.35
N ILE A 683 -21.71 -16.78 30.41
CA ILE A 683 -21.89 -17.24 31.81
C ILE A 683 -21.74 -18.76 31.98
N SER A 684 -21.24 -19.47 30.97
CA SER A 684 -20.98 -20.91 31.10
C SER A 684 -19.77 -21.18 32.02
N ILE A 685 -18.75 -20.34 31.99
CA ILE A 685 -17.49 -20.58 32.72
C ILE A 685 -17.48 -19.81 34.05
N GLY A 686 -17.16 -20.56 35.10
CA GLY A 686 -16.97 -20.06 36.46
C GLY A 686 -17.99 -20.64 37.45
N VAL A 687 -17.81 -20.32 38.73
CA VAL A 687 -18.73 -20.81 39.77
C VAL A 687 -20.04 -20.03 39.72
N THR A 688 -21.15 -20.73 39.55
CA THR A 688 -22.50 -20.16 39.64
C THR A 688 -23.30 -20.88 40.73
N SER A 689 -24.29 -20.17 41.31
CA SER A 689 -25.27 -20.74 42.23
C SER A 689 -26.64 -20.25 41.81
N ASN A 690 -27.58 -21.14 41.47
CA ASN A 690 -28.87 -20.78 40.84
C ASN A 690 -28.70 -19.83 39.64
N ASN A 691 -27.72 -20.10 38.76
CA ASN A 691 -27.35 -19.27 37.60
C ASN A 691 -26.85 -17.85 37.94
N VAL A 692 -26.55 -17.56 39.21
CA VAL A 692 -25.93 -16.31 39.66
C VAL A 692 -24.42 -16.48 39.71
N PRO A 693 -23.62 -15.60 39.08
CA PRO A 693 -22.17 -15.61 39.24
C PRO A 693 -21.73 -15.53 40.70
N GLN A 694 -20.75 -16.34 41.08
CA GLN A 694 -20.12 -16.35 42.41
C GLN A 694 -18.60 -16.17 42.32
N GLY A 695 -18.05 -15.88 41.13
CA GLY A 695 -16.63 -15.71 40.92
C GLY A 695 -16.08 -14.49 41.66
N ARG A 696 -15.14 -14.71 42.58
CA ARG A 696 -14.40 -13.69 43.30
C ARG A 696 -12.99 -13.49 42.76
N VAL A 697 -12.44 -14.50 42.09
CA VAL A 697 -11.15 -14.44 41.41
C VAL A 697 -11.36 -14.76 39.95
N LEU A 698 -10.72 -14.01 39.07
CA LEU A 698 -10.72 -14.21 37.62
C LEU A 698 -9.28 -14.32 37.12
N MET A 699 -9.05 -15.19 36.15
CA MET A 699 -7.84 -15.15 35.35
C MET A 699 -8.14 -15.56 33.91
N LYS A 700 -7.59 -14.83 32.93
CA LYS A 700 -7.73 -15.10 31.51
C LYS A 700 -6.43 -14.78 30.77
N TYR A 701 -6.08 -15.64 29.81
CA TYR A 701 -5.02 -15.44 28.84
C TYR A 701 -5.62 -15.52 27.43
N THR A 702 -5.24 -14.61 26.56
CA THR A 702 -5.58 -14.65 25.13
C THR A 702 -4.30 -14.44 24.33
N THR A 703 -4.10 -15.24 23.29
CA THR A 703 -3.07 -15.00 22.29
C THR A 703 -3.70 -15.01 20.90
N GLU A 704 -3.32 -14.08 20.05
CA GLU A 704 -3.81 -14.00 18.68
C GLU A 704 -2.69 -13.73 17.69
N VAL A 705 -2.81 -14.33 16.51
CA VAL A 705 -2.04 -13.95 15.32
C VAL A 705 -2.98 -13.23 14.38
N ARG A 706 -2.74 -11.94 14.15
CA ARG A 706 -3.58 -11.05 13.34
C ARG A 706 -2.91 -10.74 12.00
N PHE A 707 -3.67 -10.81 10.91
CA PHE A 707 -3.23 -10.52 9.55
C PHE A 707 -4.08 -9.43 8.89
N GLY A 708 -3.48 -8.25 8.69
CA GLY A 708 -4.11 -7.10 8.06
C GLY A 708 -4.24 -7.24 6.54
N LEU A 709 -5.46 -7.44 6.04
CA LEU A 709 -5.73 -7.52 4.60
C LEU A 709 -5.60 -6.14 3.95
N THR A 710 -6.39 -5.19 4.46
CA THR A 710 -6.38 -3.79 4.04
C THR A 710 -6.50 -2.90 5.27
N MET A 711 -5.82 -1.74 5.25
CA MET A 711 -5.88 -0.75 6.34
C MET A 711 -6.58 0.55 5.88
N ASN A 712 -6.55 0.86 4.58
CA ASN A 712 -7.20 2.03 3.99
C ASN A 712 -8.09 1.59 2.82
N PRO A 713 -9.31 2.15 2.65
CA PRO A 713 -9.96 3.14 3.53
C PRO A 713 -10.65 2.53 4.77
N MET A 714 -10.84 1.21 4.80
CA MET A 714 -11.45 0.48 5.91
C MET A 714 -10.50 -0.62 6.39
N PRO A 715 -10.07 -0.62 7.67
CA PRO A 715 -9.29 -1.71 8.23
C PRO A 715 -10.07 -3.03 8.26
N ILE A 716 -9.49 -4.06 7.62
CA ILE A 716 -9.97 -5.44 7.65
C ILE A 716 -8.79 -6.34 8.01
N TYR A 717 -8.95 -7.14 9.04
CA TYR A 717 -7.95 -8.13 9.42
C TYR A 717 -8.57 -9.47 9.81
N LEU A 718 -7.84 -10.52 9.49
CA LEU A 718 -8.11 -11.89 9.93
C LEU A 718 -7.35 -12.14 11.22
N LEU A 719 -7.86 -13.03 12.07
CA LEU A 719 -7.14 -13.46 13.26
C LEU A 719 -7.31 -14.96 13.49
N LEU A 720 -6.27 -15.56 14.06
CA LEU A 720 -6.32 -16.87 14.72
C LEU A 720 -6.13 -16.60 16.21
N PHE A 721 -6.90 -17.26 17.06
CA PHE A 721 -6.85 -17.04 18.50
C PHE A 721 -6.75 -18.35 19.27
N ALA A 722 -6.14 -18.28 20.45
CA ALA A 722 -6.25 -19.28 21.50
C ALA A 722 -6.45 -18.56 22.83
N GLU A 723 -7.37 -19.05 23.64
CA GLU A 723 -7.72 -18.47 24.94
C GLU A 723 -7.71 -19.54 26.03
N ALA A 724 -7.42 -19.13 27.25
CA ALA A 724 -7.53 -19.96 28.44
C ALA A 724 -7.97 -19.10 29.62
N GLY A 725 -9.02 -19.49 30.35
CA GLY A 725 -9.48 -18.71 31.48
C GLY A 725 -10.40 -19.47 32.43
N ASN A 726 -10.59 -18.91 33.63
CA ASN A 726 -11.53 -19.42 34.62
C ASN A 726 -11.89 -18.34 35.66
N ALA A 727 -12.98 -18.56 36.39
CA ALA A 727 -13.42 -17.74 37.51
C ALA A 727 -13.78 -18.61 38.73
N TRP A 728 -13.19 -18.30 39.89
CA TRP A 728 -13.30 -19.09 41.13
C TRP A 728 -14.00 -18.33 42.25
N ALA A 729 -14.73 -19.04 43.10
CA ALA A 729 -15.40 -18.45 44.26
C ALA A 729 -14.44 -18.09 45.41
N ARG A 730 -13.27 -18.75 45.50
CA ARG A 730 -12.27 -18.53 46.57
C ARG A 730 -10.85 -18.55 46.04
N THR A 731 -9.97 -17.73 46.63
CA THR A 731 -8.53 -17.66 46.28
C THR A 731 -7.79 -18.99 46.40
N ARG A 732 -8.17 -19.85 47.36
CA ARG A 732 -7.58 -21.19 47.53
C ARG A 732 -7.89 -22.16 46.39
N GLN A 733 -8.90 -21.88 45.57
CA GLN A 733 -9.31 -22.74 44.44
C GLN A 733 -8.60 -22.37 43.14
N VAL A 734 -7.85 -21.26 43.12
CA VAL A 734 -7.16 -20.76 41.94
C VAL A 734 -6.12 -21.79 41.49
N SER A 735 -6.18 -22.17 40.22
CA SER A 735 -5.23 -23.09 39.59
C SER A 735 -4.83 -22.57 38.23
N LEU A 736 -3.52 -22.40 38.02
CA LEU A 736 -2.96 -21.97 36.73
C LEU A 736 -3.03 -23.06 35.66
N PHE A 737 -3.19 -24.32 36.08
CA PHE A 737 -3.19 -25.49 35.20
C PHE A 737 -4.59 -26.03 34.91
N ASN A 738 -5.63 -25.48 35.56
CA ASN A 738 -7.02 -25.90 35.35
C ASN A 738 -7.86 -24.71 34.84
N LEU A 739 -7.67 -24.41 33.56
CA LEU A 739 -8.35 -23.35 32.83
C LEU A 739 -9.17 -23.96 31.70
N TYR A 740 -10.31 -23.33 31.39
CA TYR A 740 -11.10 -23.64 30.20
C TYR A 740 -10.43 -23.02 28.98
N ARG A 741 -10.22 -23.82 27.94
CA ARG A 741 -9.40 -23.49 26.79
C ARG A 741 -10.23 -23.49 25.53
N SER A 742 -9.93 -22.55 24.65
CA SER A 742 -10.50 -22.50 23.33
C SER A 742 -9.49 -22.07 22.29
N ALA A 743 -9.78 -22.39 21.03
CA ALA A 743 -9.05 -21.86 19.90
C ALA A 743 -9.98 -21.67 18.71
N GLY A 744 -9.63 -20.75 17.82
CA GLY A 744 -10.48 -20.44 16.70
C GLY A 744 -9.90 -19.43 15.75
N PHE A 745 -10.76 -18.93 14.88
CA PHE A 745 -10.42 -17.90 13.90
C PHE A 745 -11.52 -16.86 13.84
N GLY A 746 -11.18 -15.67 13.37
CA GLY A 746 -12.12 -14.57 13.26
C GLY A 746 -11.74 -13.54 12.21
N VAL A 747 -12.69 -12.65 11.96
CA VAL A 747 -12.53 -11.52 11.06
C VAL A 747 -13.01 -10.26 11.77
N ARG A 748 -12.23 -9.19 11.62
CA ARG A 748 -12.54 -7.87 12.15
C ARG A 748 -12.65 -6.88 10.99
N LEU A 749 -13.74 -6.14 10.94
CA LEU A 749 -13.98 -5.05 9.98
C LEU A 749 -14.26 -3.77 10.75
N HIS A 750 -13.52 -2.71 10.46
CA HIS A 750 -13.79 -1.40 11.03
C HIS A 750 -14.45 -0.50 9.98
N MET A 751 -15.70 -0.11 10.22
CA MET A 751 -16.48 0.72 9.31
C MET A 751 -16.85 2.03 10.00
N GLN A 752 -16.48 3.18 9.45
CA GLN A 752 -17.00 4.46 9.93
C GLN A 752 -18.35 4.76 9.25
N PRO A 753 -19.38 5.24 9.98
CA PRO A 753 -19.39 5.65 11.39
C PRO A 753 -19.71 4.52 12.41
N ILE A 754 -19.91 3.29 11.94
CA ILE A 754 -20.48 2.16 12.68
C ILE A 754 -19.61 1.60 13.83
N GLY A 755 -18.28 1.59 13.67
CA GLY A 755 -17.32 0.98 14.61
C GLY A 755 -16.77 -0.38 14.15
N LEU A 756 -16.31 -1.18 15.12
CA LEU A 756 -15.71 -2.50 14.88
C LEU A 756 -16.79 -3.59 14.78
N ILE A 757 -16.72 -4.41 13.75
CA ILE A 757 -17.54 -5.59 13.54
C ILE A 757 -16.63 -6.81 13.67
N GLY A 758 -17.01 -7.76 14.53
CA GLY A 758 -16.25 -8.96 14.81
C GLY A 758 -17.08 -10.22 14.57
N PHE A 759 -16.47 -11.16 13.87
CA PHE A 759 -16.97 -12.52 13.68
C PHE A 759 -15.91 -13.48 14.22
N ASP A 760 -16.27 -14.35 15.14
CA ASP A 760 -15.36 -15.38 15.67
C ASP A 760 -16.03 -16.74 15.64
N TYR A 761 -15.27 -17.74 15.24
CA TYR A 761 -15.66 -19.14 15.30
C TYR A 761 -14.65 -19.86 16.17
N GLY A 762 -15.05 -20.18 17.40
CA GLY A 762 -14.19 -20.77 18.42
C GLY A 762 -14.64 -22.18 18.78
N TYR A 763 -13.69 -23.05 19.07
CA TYR A 763 -13.91 -24.39 19.60
C TYR A 763 -13.52 -24.42 21.08
N GLY A 764 -14.47 -24.72 21.98
CA GLY A 764 -14.23 -24.97 23.39
C GLY A 764 -13.79 -26.41 23.62
N PHE A 765 -12.59 -26.60 24.19
CA PHE A 765 -11.99 -27.93 24.36
C PHE A 765 -12.41 -28.65 25.64
N ASP A 766 -12.82 -27.89 26.64
CA ASP A 766 -13.14 -28.40 27.98
C ASP A 766 -14.65 -28.50 28.20
N ASP A 767 -15.07 -29.47 29.01
CA ASP A 767 -16.46 -29.71 29.37
C ASP A 767 -16.92 -28.74 30.47
N VAL A 768 -17.96 -27.95 30.19
CA VAL A 768 -18.51 -26.95 31.11
C VAL A 768 -19.68 -27.47 31.94
N GLU A 769 -20.40 -28.47 31.42
CA GLU A 769 -21.46 -29.19 32.13
C GLU A 769 -21.05 -30.66 32.24
N PRO A 770 -20.56 -31.16 33.39
CA PRO A 770 -19.99 -32.51 33.56
C PRO A 770 -21.03 -33.65 33.47
N ARG A 771 -21.96 -33.57 32.52
CA ARG A 771 -23.04 -34.50 32.22
C ARG A 771 -22.57 -35.60 31.28
N ASP A 772 -21.65 -35.31 30.34
CA ASP A 772 -21.23 -36.30 29.33
C ASP A 772 -19.72 -36.37 29.04
N GLY A 773 -18.89 -35.50 29.62
CA GLY A 773 -17.43 -35.54 29.48
C GLY A 773 -16.92 -35.12 28.10
N LYS A 774 -17.75 -34.46 27.29
CA LYS A 774 -17.39 -34.03 25.94
C LYS A 774 -16.99 -32.54 25.90
N PRO A 775 -16.17 -32.14 24.92
CA PRO A 775 -15.91 -30.72 24.66
C PRO A 775 -17.20 -29.95 24.34
N ASP A 776 -17.30 -28.68 24.78
CA ASP A 776 -18.43 -27.77 24.48
C ASP A 776 -18.64 -27.61 22.96
N GLY A 777 -17.54 -27.62 22.20
CA GLY A 777 -17.58 -27.71 20.74
C GLY A 777 -17.49 -26.35 20.04
N TRP A 778 -18.08 -26.24 18.84
CA TRP A 778 -17.97 -25.04 18.00
C TRP A 778 -19.06 -24.01 18.32
N HIS A 779 -18.64 -22.78 18.61
CA HIS A 779 -19.52 -21.64 18.85
C HIS A 779 -19.20 -20.49 17.90
N PHE A 780 -20.26 -19.92 17.31
CA PHE A 780 -20.19 -18.70 16.53
C PHE A 780 -20.51 -17.50 17.41
N HIS A 781 -19.61 -16.52 17.40
CA HIS A 781 -19.67 -15.29 18.16
C HIS A 781 -19.73 -14.12 17.19
N PHE A 782 -20.69 -13.22 17.41
CA PHE A 782 -20.89 -12.03 16.60
C PHE A 782 -20.98 -10.80 17.50
N GLN A 783 -20.22 -9.77 17.15
CA GLN A 783 -20.33 -8.47 17.79
C GLN A 783 -20.26 -7.35 16.76
N PHE A 784 -20.92 -6.25 17.09
CA PHE A 784 -21.00 -5.05 16.27
C PHE A 784 -20.90 -3.82 17.19
N GLY A 785 -19.96 -2.92 16.93
CA GLY A 785 -19.74 -1.69 17.68
C GLY A 785 -18.70 -1.78 18.80
N ARG A 786 -18.81 -2.73 19.74
CA ARG A 786 -17.82 -2.95 20.83
C ARG A 786 -16.78 -4.03 20.45
N GLY A 787 -15.56 -3.87 20.97
CA GLY A 787 -14.47 -4.87 20.86
C GLY A 787 -14.54 -5.95 21.94
N PHE A 788 -13.85 -7.09 21.71
CA PHE A 788 -13.71 -8.19 22.67
C PHE A 788 -12.56 -7.96 23.63
#